data_AF-A0A1G2BTG8-F1
#
_entry.id   AF-A0A1G2BTG8-F1
#
_cell.length_a   1.000
_cell.length_b   1.000
_cell.length_c   1.000
_cell.angle_alpha   90.00
_cell.angle_beta   90.00
_cell.angle_gamma   90.00
#
_symmetry.space_group_name_H-M   'P 1'
#
loop_
_entity.id
_entity.type
_entity.pdbx_description
1 polymer ?
#
loop_
_entity_poly.entity_id
_entity_poly.type
_entity_poly.pdbx_seq_one_letter_code
_entity_poly.pdbx_strand_id
1 'polypeptide(L)'
;MKKLTDSVALLFLSTLIAGSGLLFITVHAQWGGSTAADNTSNITIAQTGTAFCGNGILEGTEECDGALLRDKTCSFFGFSGGTLSCTDSCHFNTNLCTNNTTSTSGNTTNTNSTPNTNDSSAVCGNMLIEGSEQCDGTNLHDKTCKDFNFSSGTLLCSAQCTFNTAGCSTASTDTSSTNQNTNTSDTTLVQPLPTAPVCGNGKAEEFEECDTADLRGLSCQSLGLPAGTLSCSSLCRLDKTRCSTTTLTTEVVCGNGVAEINEECDGTDLRQKSCAQFGRTGTLRCANCRFDTASCSTVPTENTEITTAVCNNNKAEAGEECDGTDLRGLSCQSLGAAGGTLACGSDCRINKSGCTTAVSTPTATSGESAPTAVVPVPERCQKLGITDLTKCDAVFSLDFPQVCRDANILDTMACEEFIRKQVTDKSCENAGITSEGCPDTLLTKYQDRLYCGSFSTEECRVMVKNQLVGQVAVAAEEQASITRAINEKIGNHATIKELTEALEQGHATGGLIPLKIDTSRTLLVQPSFGTIDVSSGVTARATIPYAIMTDDDGDGLSNDLEAIYGTNPKNSDSDNDGYSDTEEIKNGYDPLSPAPGKTERELSPVEHALINYTRIEQPVSSGTTSPAFAISRVENSEQDTGYSLHGKATPNSIVLIYVYSEMPLVLTVKTDADGNWSYIVTDDLTDGKHTAYVAVVDDYGKVTEKSNPLSFFVRQARAATLEEFLNSETRVEIETKSNSLLRYYIISGIGVICIALGLFGFMLFRRQRQSSHV
;
A
#
# COMPACT_ATOMS: atom_id res chain seq x y z
N MET A 1 45.96 14.53 38.59
CA MET A 1 47.18 14.24 39.39
C MET A 1 48.01 13.17 38.66
N LYS A 2 49.22 12.82 39.16
CA LYS A 2 50.21 11.81 38.64
C LYS A 2 49.66 10.81 37.59
N LYS A 3 50.29 10.65 36.41
CA LYS A 3 51.58 9.94 36.13
C LYS A 3 51.57 8.48 36.65
N LEU A 4 52.07 7.46 35.96
CA LEU A 4 53.11 7.39 34.90
C LEU A 4 52.54 6.68 33.63
N THR A 5 52.78 7.07 32.36
CA THR A 5 54.04 7.23 31.55
C THR A 5 54.71 5.87 31.23
N ASP A 6 55.40 5.63 30.10
CA ASP A 6 55.90 6.42 28.94
C ASP A 6 56.29 5.41 27.82
N SER A 7 56.77 5.66 26.58
CA SER A 7 57.06 6.79 25.65
C SER A 7 57.46 6.15 24.29
N VAL A 8 57.55 6.74 23.08
CA VAL A 8 57.17 8.03 22.45
C VAL A 8 57.20 7.84 20.91
N ALA A 9 56.95 8.88 20.09
CA ALA A 9 57.09 8.87 18.61
C ALA A 9 58.25 9.74 18.09
N LEU A 10 58.46 9.75 16.77
CA LEU A 10 59.34 10.61 15.94
C LEU A 10 60.88 10.39 16.02
N LEU A 11 61.51 10.25 14.84
CA LEU A 11 62.32 11.34 14.27
C LEU A 11 62.65 11.14 12.78
N PHE A 12 62.87 12.25 12.07
CA PHE A 12 63.37 12.30 10.69
C PHE A 12 64.91 12.22 10.68
N LEU A 13 65.49 11.60 9.64
CA LEU A 13 66.67 12.16 8.96
C LEU A 13 66.76 11.65 7.51
N SER A 14 67.50 12.37 6.65
CA SER A 14 67.53 12.19 5.20
C SER A 14 68.95 12.04 4.64
N THR A 15 69.08 11.31 3.52
CA THR A 15 70.24 11.38 2.62
C THR A 15 69.85 10.99 1.19
N LEU A 16 70.52 11.58 0.20
CA LEU A 16 70.35 11.36 -1.26
C LEU A 16 71.15 10.09 -1.69
N ILE A 17 71.26 9.61 -2.95
CA ILE A 17 71.41 10.24 -4.28
C ILE A 17 70.96 9.28 -5.41
N ALA A 18 70.60 9.86 -6.58
CA ALA A 18 70.39 9.27 -7.92
C ALA A 18 69.06 8.53 -8.19
N GLY A 19 68.39 8.80 -9.33
CA GLY A 19 68.69 9.83 -10.34
C GLY A 19 67.80 9.78 -11.59
N SER A 20 67.81 10.89 -12.36
CA SER A 20 67.06 11.14 -13.62
C SER A 20 65.53 11.00 -13.57
N GLY A 21 64.73 11.82 -14.25
CA GLY A 21 65.04 12.98 -15.10
C GLY A 21 63.90 13.18 -16.11
N LEU A 22 63.24 14.34 -16.11
CA LEU A 22 62.04 14.57 -16.92
C LEU A 22 62.32 14.52 -18.43
N LEU A 23 61.33 14.05 -19.20
CA LEU A 23 61.15 14.48 -20.59
C LEU A 23 59.65 14.58 -20.95
N PHE A 24 59.25 15.71 -21.50
CA PHE A 24 57.98 15.85 -22.23
C PHE A 24 58.10 15.16 -23.60
N ILE A 25 57.06 14.45 -24.05
CA ILE A 25 56.87 14.18 -25.48
C ILE A 25 55.38 14.32 -25.84
N THR A 26 55.04 15.35 -26.59
CA THR A 26 53.84 15.40 -27.45
C THR A 26 54.17 14.76 -28.79
N VAL A 27 53.26 13.94 -29.34
CA VAL A 27 53.39 13.40 -30.71
C VAL A 27 52.09 13.64 -31.48
N HIS A 28 52.18 14.35 -32.60
CA HIS A 28 51.15 14.31 -33.65
C HIS A 28 51.38 13.06 -34.53
N ALA A 29 50.30 12.45 -34.99
CA ALA A 29 50.31 11.51 -36.11
C ALA A 29 49.21 11.91 -37.12
N GLN A 30 49.49 11.78 -38.41
CA GLN A 30 48.71 12.36 -39.51
C GLN A 30 48.19 11.26 -40.48
N TRP A 31 47.24 11.64 -41.34
CA TRP A 31 46.44 10.74 -42.20
C TRP A 31 47.21 9.94 -43.27
N GLY A 32 46.64 8.76 -43.61
CA GLY A 32 46.91 7.96 -44.81
C GLY A 32 47.08 6.46 -44.49
N GLY A 33 46.55 5.50 -45.26
CA GLY A 33 45.62 5.58 -46.40
C GLY A 33 45.62 4.30 -47.24
N SER A 34 44.45 3.93 -47.79
CA SER A 34 44.21 2.93 -48.86
C SER A 34 44.19 1.41 -48.55
N THR A 35 43.00 0.83 -48.79
CA THR A 35 42.72 -0.45 -49.49
C THR A 35 43.33 -1.79 -49.02
N ALA A 36 42.49 -2.63 -48.40
CA ALA A 36 42.03 -3.92 -48.96
C ALA A 36 40.84 -4.45 -48.14
N ALA A 37 40.04 -5.38 -48.68
CA ALA A 37 38.88 -5.96 -47.99
C ALA A 37 38.92 -7.50 -48.02
N ASP A 38 38.44 -8.13 -46.95
CA ASP A 38 37.52 -9.27 -47.03
C ASP A 38 36.71 -9.41 -45.71
N ASN A 39 35.75 -10.31 -45.69
CA ASN A 39 34.70 -10.49 -44.70
C ASN A 39 35.19 -11.14 -43.39
N THR A 40 34.66 -10.67 -42.25
CA THR A 40 33.77 -11.51 -41.41
C THR A 40 33.03 -10.65 -40.38
N SER A 41 31.77 -11.01 -40.10
CA SER A 41 30.89 -10.24 -39.23
C SER A 41 31.33 -10.27 -37.77
N ASN A 42 31.40 -9.11 -37.11
CA ASN A 42 31.39 -9.07 -35.66
C ASN A 42 30.79 -7.76 -35.11
N ILE A 43 29.97 -7.94 -34.08
CA ILE A 43 29.36 -7.00 -33.13
C ILE A 43 29.76 -5.50 -33.30
N THR A 44 28.79 -4.68 -33.70
CA THR A 44 28.80 -3.23 -33.44
C THR A 44 27.98 -2.96 -32.19
N ILE A 45 28.54 -2.20 -31.23
CA ILE A 45 27.80 -1.71 -30.06
C ILE A 45 26.79 -0.66 -30.55
N ALA A 46 25.52 -0.78 -30.17
CA ALA A 46 24.51 0.21 -30.51
C ALA A 46 24.82 1.54 -29.79
N GLN A 47 25.06 2.57 -30.59
CA GLN A 47 25.21 3.96 -30.15
C GLN A 47 23.86 4.50 -29.67
N THR A 48 23.87 5.52 -28.80
CA THR A 48 22.67 6.21 -28.29
C THR A 48 21.68 6.54 -29.41
N GLY A 49 20.44 6.05 -29.29
CA GLY A 49 19.39 6.33 -30.26
C GLY A 49 19.06 7.82 -30.30
N THR A 50 19.26 8.44 -31.45
CA THR A 50 18.51 9.64 -31.83
C THR A 50 17.08 9.21 -32.14
N ALA A 51 16.08 9.86 -31.52
CA ALA A 51 14.68 9.60 -31.81
C ALA A 51 14.40 9.77 -33.32
N PHE A 52 13.55 8.92 -33.89
CA PHE A 52 13.54 8.63 -35.32
C PHE A 52 12.17 8.80 -35.97
N CYS A 53 11.76 10.05 -36.08
CA CYS A 53 10.45 10.49 -36.56
C CYS A 53 9.83 9.71 -37.73
N GLY A 54 8.58 9.29 -37.52
CA GLY A 54 7.77 8.48 -38.43
C GLY A 54 7.93 6.97 -38.24
N ASN A 55 8.47 6.50 -37.11
CA ASN A 55 8.73 5.08 -36.87
C ASN A 55 7.57 4.32 -36.20
N GLY A 56 6.55 5.03 -35.68
CA GLY A 56 5.39 4.48 -35.00
C GLY A 56 5.56 4.29 -33.49
N ILE A 57 6.57 4.90 -32.88
CA ILE A 57 6.89 4.86 -31.44
C ILE A 57 7.16 6.30 -30.99
N LEU A 58 6.75 6.67 -29.77
CA LEU A 58 7.11 7.95 -29.16
C LEU A 58 8.36 7.76 -28.29
N GLU A 59 9.51 8.32 -28.69
CA GLU A 59 10.76 8.17 -27.93
C GLU A 59 11.57 9.47 -27.81
N GLY A 60 12.47 9.51 -26.82
CA GLY A 60 13.32 10.68 -26.57
C GLY A 60 12.56 11.99 -26.38
N THR A 61 12.83 12.97 -27.26
CA THR A 61 12.34 14.36 -27.19
C THR A 61 11.23 14.67 -28.20
N GLU A 62 10.58 13.66 -28.78
CA GLU A 62 9.57 13.86 -29.84
C GLU A 62 8.22 14.35 -29.29
N GLU A 63 7.65 15.42 -29.85
CA GLU A 63 6.33 15.93 -29.44
C GLU A 63 5.21 15.00 -29.91
N CYS A 64 5.38 14.43 -31.10
CA CYS A 64 4.52 13.43 -31.72
C CYS A 64 5.36 12.50 -32.61
N ASP A 65 4.85 11.34 -33.00
CA ASP A 65 5.41 10.51 -34.08
C ASP A 65 4.28 10.07 -35.02
N GLY A 66 4.32 10.48 -36.28
CA GLY A 66 3.35 10.05 -37.30
C GLY A 66 1.88 10.30 -36.93
N ALA A 67 1.22 9.26 -36.42
CA ALA A 67 -0.17 9.28 -35.92
C ALA A 67 -0.32 9.27 -34.39
N LEU A 68 0.78 9.09 -33.64
CA LEU A 68 0.84 9.17 -32.17
C LEU A 68 1.02 10.63 -31.77
N LEU A 69 -0.07 11.29 -31.38
CA LEU A 69 -0.11 12.75 -31.14
C LEU A 69 -0.10 13.13 -29.64
N ARG A 70 0.35 12.25 -28.73
CA ARG A 70 0.28 12.43 -27.25
C ARG A 70 -1.10 12.94 -26.77
N ASP A 71 -2.16 12.37 -27.33
CA ASP A 71 -3.58 12.73 -27.14
C ASP A 71 -3.92 14.22 -27.39
N LYS A 72 -3.03 14.97 -28.05
CA LYS A 72 -3.28 16.34 -28.49
C LYS A 72 -4.14 16.32 -29.74
N THR A 73 -5.03 17.30 -29.81
CA THR A 73 -5.94 17.53 -30.94
C THR A 73 -5.96 19.02 -31.27
N CYS A 74 -6.64 19.40 -32.35
CA CYS A 74 -6.75 20.80 -32.75
C CYS A 74 -7.32 21.72 -31.66
N SER A 75 -8.21 21.23 -30.79
CA SER A 75 -8.77 22.03 -29.69
C SER A 75 -7.78 22.29 -28.55
N PHE A 76 -6.76 21.43 -28.36
CA PHE A 76 -5.66 21.72 -27.42
C PHE A 76 -4.84 22.95 -27.84
N PHE A 77 -4.78 23.21 -29.16
CA PHE A 77 -4.13 24.40 -29.74
C PHE A 77 -5.13 25.53 -30.07
N GLY A 78 -6.31 25.53 -29.44
CA GLY A 78 -7.31 26.61 -29.57
C GLY A 78 -8.16 26.61 -30.85
N PHE A 79 -8.04 25.60 -31.72
CA PHE A 79 -8.85 25.51 -32.93
C PHE A 79 -10.19 24.77 -32.69
N SER A 80 -11.27 25.27 -33.27
CA SER A 80 -12.62 24.71 -33.07
C SER A 80 -12.94 23.43 -33.88
N GLY A 81 -11.92 22.79 -34.48
CA GLY A 81 -12.05 21.53 -35.22
C GLY A 81 -10.87 21.22 -36.14
N GLY A 82 -11.06 20.27 -37.06
CA GLY A 82 -10.07 19.85 -38.04
C GLY A 82 -9.22 18.65 -37.59
N THR A 83 -8.12 18.39 -38.27
CA THR A 83 -7.23 17.23 -38.02
C THR A 83 -5.84 17.69 -37.67
N LEU A 84 -5.36 17.33 -36.47
CA LEU A 84 -3.97 17.51 -36.09
C LEU A 84 -3.13 16.39 -36.74
N SER A 85 -1.89 16.68 -37.10
CA SER A 85 -0.95 15.71 -37.68
C SER A 85 0.46 15.96 -37.15
N CYS A 86 1.37 15.00 -37.33
CA CYS A 86 2.78 15.20 -37.03
C CYS A 86 3.56 15.65 -38.29
N THR A 87 4.66 16.39 -38.10
CA THR A 87 5.62 16.71 -39.18
C THR A 87 6.71 15.65 -39.28
N ASP A 88 7.42 15.59 -40.42
CA ASP A 88 8.63 14.78 -40.62
C ASP A 88 9.82 15.19 -39.70
N SER A 89 9.61 16.17 -38.80
CA SER A 89 10.56 16.63 -37.78
C SER A 89 9.98 16.55 -36.36
N CYS A 90 8.92 15.77 -36.16
CA CYS A 90 8.33 15.41 -34.87
C CYS A 90 7.82 16.57 -34.00
N HIS A 91 7.42 17.65 -34.68
CA HIS A 91 6.60 18.73 -34.12
C HIS A 91 5.15 18.65 -34.62
N PHE A 92 4.22 19.17 -33.82
CA PHE A 92 2.79 19.22 -34.17
C PHE A 92 2.48 20.12 -35.38
N ASN A 93 1.67 19.61 -36.32
CA ASN A 93 1.23 20.31 -37.52
C ASN A 93 -0.25 20.68 -37.44
N THR A 94 -0.52 21.97 -37.16
CA THR A 94 -1.87 22.55 -37.04
C THR A 94 -2.45 23.06 -38.36
N ASN A 95 -1.76 22.94 -39.50
CA ASN A 95 -2.23 23.50 -40.79
C ASN A 95 -3.50 22.83 -41.35
N LEU A 96 -3.91 21.68 -40.81
CA LEU A 96 -5.18 21.01 -41.12
C LEU A 96 -6.22 21.13 -40.00
N CYS A 97 -5.93 21.93 -38.96
CA CYS A 97 -6.92 22.38 -37.99
C CYS A 97 -7.80 23.48 -38.60
N THR A 98 -9.08 23.45 -38.30
CA THR A 98 -10.08 24.34 -38.89
C THR A 98 -10.81 25.11 -37.80
N ASN A 99 -10.82 26.44 -37.89
CA ASN A 99 -11.82 27.22 -37.15
C ASN A 99 -13.15 27.19 -37.90
N ASN A 100 -14.25 26.92 -37.19
CA ASN A 100 -15.57 26.73 -37.78
C ASN A 100 -16.23 28.07 -38.16
N THR A 101 -15.66 28.75 -39.15
CA THR A 101 -16.28 29.91 -39.79
C THR A 101 -17.09 29.46 -41.00
N THR A 102 -18.37 29.15 -40.80
CA THR A 102 -19.32 28.99 -41.91
C THR A 102 -19.55 30.34 -42.62
N SER A 103 -18.67 30.70 -43.55
CA SER A 103 -18.85 31.84 -44.45
C SER A 103 -18.61 31.43 -45.90
N THR A 104 -19.67 30.94 -46.55
CA THR A 104 -19.67 30.70 -47.99
C THR A 104 -19.86 32.01 -48.76
N SER A 105 -18.85 32.40 -49.55
CA SER A 105 -18.93 33.36 -50.66
C SER A 105 -19.21 34.85 -50.30
N GLY A 106 -18.15 35.63 -50.10
CA GLY A 106 -18.19 37.10 -49.93
C GLY A 106 -17.03 37.81 -50.63
N ASN A 107 -17.03 37.83 -51.97
CA ASN A 107 -16.00 38.44 -52.85
C ASN A 107 -15.53 39.86 -52.46
N THR A 108 -14.22 40.04 -52.25
CA THR A 108 -13.45 41.14 -52.90
C THR A 108 -11.93 40.86 -52.92
N THR A 109 -11.28 41.31 -54.00
CA THR A 109 -9.82 41.26 -54.20
C THR A 109 -9.11 42.51 -53.66
N ASN A 110 -7.92 42.35 -53.06
CA ASN A 110 -6.80 43.24 -53.35
C ASN A 110 -5.42 42.58 -53.10
N THR A 111 -4.35 43.21 -53.58
CA THR A 111 -2.98 42.67 -53.63
C THR A 111 -1.99 43.43 -52.74
N ASN A 112 -0.85 42.79 -52.45
CA ASN A 112 0.42 43.37 -51.97
C ASN A 112 0.41 44.11 -50.62
N SER A 113 1.22 43.64 -49.67
CA SER A 113 2.48 44.31 -49.28
C SER A 113 3.35 43.48 -48.32
N THR A 114 4.63 43.82 -48.23
CA THR A 114 5.63 43.27 -47.28
C THR A 114 5.41 43.79 -45.84
N PRO A 115 5.93 43.09 -44.81
CA PRO A 115 5.59 43.39 -43.41
C PRO A 115 6.14 44.74 -42.92
N ASN A 116 5.42 45.34 -41.97
CA ASN A 116 5.88 46.47 -41.17
C ASN A 116 5.53 46.23 -39.69
N THR A 117 6.37 46.73 -38.78
CA THR A 117 6.21 46.58 -37.33
C THR A 117 5.28 47.65 -36.74
N ASN A 118 4.70 47.35 -35.59
CA ASN A 118 3.83 48.19 -34.76
C ASN A 118 2.42 48.42 -35.33
N ASP A 119 1.54 47.45 -35.09
CA ASP A 119 0.15 47.73 -34.72
C ASP A 119 -0.17 46.92 -33.46
N SER A 120 -0.82 47.53 -32.48
CA SER A 120 -1.13 46.92 -31.17
C SER A 120 -2.59 46.47 -31.17
N SER A 121 -2.89 45.44 -31.95
CA SER A 121 -4.14 44.72 -31.85
C SER A 121 -4.16 43.98 -30.51
N ALA A 122 -4.93 44.47 -29.54
CA ALA A 122 -5.24 43.73 -28.32
C ALA A 122 -5.93 42.39 -28.70
N VAL A 123 -5.44 41.27 -28.14
CA VAL A 123 -5.80 39.93 -28.63
C VAL A 123 -6.66 39.17 -27.62
N CYS A 124 -7.91 39.63 -27.52
CA CYS A 124 -8.95 39.04 -26.70
C CYS A 124 -8.95 37.50 -26.66
N GLY A 125 -8.64 36.95 -25.49
CA GLY A 125 -8.41 35.54 -25.19
C GLY A 125 -6.96 35.19 -24.81
N ASN A 126 -6.07 36.16 -24.59
CA ASN A 126 -4.65 35.94 -24.23
C ASN A 126 -4.35 36.03 -22.71
N MET A 127 -5.39 36.24 -21.89
CA MET A 127 -5.40 36.44 -20.42
C MET A 127 -4.75 37.74 -19.92
N LEU A 128 -4.33 38.65 -20.81
CA LEU A 128 -3.72 39.95 -20.52
C LEU A 128 -4.64 41.09 -21.00
N ILE A 129 -5.29 41.79 -20.07
CA ILE A 129 -6.16 42.93 -20.45
C ILE A 129 -5.30 44.06 -21.02
N GLU A 130 -5.37 44.31 -22.33
CA GLU A 130 -4.55 45.31 -23.00
C GLU A 130 -5.33 46.24 -23.96
N GLY A 131 -4.69 47.34 -24.37
CA GLY A 131 -5.27 48.31 -25.31
C GLY A 131 -6.58 48.97 -24.85
N SER A 132 -7.71 48.45 -25.34
CA SER A 132 -9.07 48.95 -25.08
C SER A 132 -10.01 47.92 -24.43
N GLU A 133 -9.46 46.82 -23.94
CA GLU A 133 -10.20 45.71 -23.37
C GLU A 133 -10.70 46.03 -21.95
N GLN A 134 -11.84 45.45 -21.57
CA GLN A 134 -12.42 45.61 -20.23
C GLN A 134 -12.12 44.42 -19.32
N CYS A 135 -11.87 43.27 -19.93
CA CYS A 135 -11.55 41.97 -19.37
C CYS A 135 -10.88 41.15 -20.47
N ASP A 136 -10.20 40.06 -20.13
CA ASP A 136 -9.73 39.06 -21.09
C ASP A 136 -9.94 37.65 -20.54
N GLY A 137 -10.68 36.79 -21.25
CA GLY A 137 -10.91 35.41 -20.83
C GLY A 137 -11.53 35.31 -19.43
N THR A 138 -10.77 34.79 -18.45
CA THR A 138 -11.13 34.75 -17.02
C THR A 138 -10.56 35.93 -16.21
N ASN A 139 -9.68 36.75 -16.79
CA ASN A 139 -9.15 37.97 -16.18
C ASN A 139 -10.22 39.08 -16.24
N LEU A 140 -11.03 39.17 -15.18
CA LEU A 140 -12.18 40.09 -15.08
C LEU A 140 -11.85 41.41 -14.36
N HIS A 141 -10.57 41.70 -14.06
CA HIS A 141 -10.16 42.90 -13.29
C HIS A 141 -10.94 43.05 -11.96
N ASP A 142 -11.06 41.93 -11.24
CA ASP A 142 -11.83 41.75 -10.00
C ASP A 142 -13.31 42.16 -10.07
N LYS A 143 -13.89 42.23 -11.27
CA LYS A 143 -15.28 42.63 -11.47
C LYS A 143 -16.25 41.46 -11.33
N THR A 144 -17.36 41.75 -10.64
CA THR A 144 -18.40 40.79 -10.33
C THR A 144 -19.75 41.32 -10.82
N CYS A 145 -20.78 40.46 -10.80
CA CYS A 145 -22.16 40.89 -11.09
C CYS A 145 -22.64 42.05 -10.20
N LYS A 146 -22.08 42.21 -8.99
CA LYS A 146 -22.47 43.28 -8.04
C LYS A 146 -22.03 44.67 -8.52
N ASP A 147 -20.87 44.77 -9.18
CA ASP A 147 -20.38 46.03 -9.78
C ASP A 147 -21.36 46.58 -10.85
N PHE A 148 -22.17 45.71 -11.44
CA PHE A 148 -23.16 46.04 -12.48
C PHE A 148 -24.61 46.11 -11.95
N ASN A 149 -24.80 46.19 -10.62
CA ASN A 149 -26.09 46.22 -9.90
C ASN A 149 -26.93 44.93 -9.97
N PHE A 150 -26.32 43.77 -10.25
CA PHE A 150 -26.98 42.47 -10.12
C PHE A 150 -26.69 41.86 -8.74
N SER A 151 -27.64 41.14 -8.17
CA SER A 151 -27.54 40.62 -6.80
C SER A 151 -26.68 39.36 -6.66
N SER A 152 -26.60 38.56 -7.72
CA SER A 152 -25.91 37.26 -7.75
C SER A 152 -25.58 36.84 -9.18
N GLY A 153 -24.95 35.67 -9.35
CA GLY A 153 -24.53 35.12 -10.63
C GLY A 153 -23.06 35.34 -10.95
N THR A 154 -22.66 34.92 -12.15
CA THR A 154 -21.27 34.93 -12.63
C THR A 154 -21.10 35.95 -13.75
N LEU A 155 -20.15 36.87 -13.58
CA LEU A 155 -19.75 37.78 -14.65
C LEU A 155 -18.81 37.03 -15.60
N LEU A 156 -18.94 37.25 -16.89
CA LEU A 156 -18.10 36.62 -17.92
C LEU A 156 -17.46 37.68 -18.80
N CYS A 157 -16.34 37.37 -19.44
CA CYS A 157 -15.84 38.18 -20.54
C CYS A 157 -16.47 37.75 -21.87
N SER A 158 -16.78 38.71 -22.75
CA SER A 158 -17.25 38.40 -24.11
C SER A 158 -16.07 38.14 -25.05
N ALA A 159 -16.31 37.47 -26.18
CA ALA A 159 -15.31 37.29 -27.26
C ALA A 159 -15.00 38.60 -28.02
N GLN A 160 -15.37 39.76 -27.47
CA GLN A 160 -15.02 41.12 -27.91
C GLN A 160 -14.46 41.93 -26.72
N CYS A 161 -13.99 41.23 -25.68
CA CYS A 161 -13.35 41.74 -24.46
C CYS A 161 -14.09 42.90 -23.78
N THR A 162 -15.40 42.70 -23.66
CA THR A 162 -16.34 43.53 -22.89
C THR A 162 -17.08 42.68 -21.87
N PHE A 163 -17.47 43.26 -20.74
CA PHE A 163 -18.16 42.53 -19.68
C PHE A 163 -19.53 42.01 -20.12
N ASN A 164 -19.74 40.71 -19.94
CA ASN A 164 -20.98 40.00 -20.27
C ASN A 164 -21.74 39.65 -18.99
N THR A 165 -22.81 40.40 -18.71
CA THR A 165 -23.68 40.20 -17.55
C THR A 165 -24.79 39.15 -17.78
N ALA A 166 -24.76 38.36 -18.85
CA ALA A 166 -25.79 37.34 -19.12
C ALA A 166 -25.82 36.20 -18.08
N GLY A 167 -24.72 35.98 -17.35
CA GLY A 167 -24.66 35.08 -16.19
C GLY A 167 -25.09 35.73 -14.87
N CYS A 168 -25.49 36.99 -14.87
CA CYS A 168 -25.86 37.76 -13.68
C CYS A 168 -27.38 37.82 -13.47
N SER A 169 -27.82 37.69 -12.22
CA SER A 169 -29.23 37.64 -11.82
C SER A 169 -29.63 38.83 -10.93
N THR A 170 -30.75 39.47 -11.28
CA THR A 170 -31.41 40.46 -10.42
C THR A 170 -32.37 39.77 -9.44
N ALA A 171 -32.54 40.34 -8.25
CA ALA A 171 -33.43 39.82 -7.23
C ALA A 171 -34.89 40.06 -7.64
N SER A 172 -35.55 39.02 -8.16
CA SER A 172 -36.97 39.07 -8.51
C SER A 172 -37.83 39.15 -7.26
N THR A 173 -38.31 40.35 -6.93
CA THR A 173 -39.39 40.53 -5.96
C THR A 173 -40.72 40.11 -6.57
N ASP A 174 -41.36 39.07 -6.03
CA ASP A 174 -42.82 38.96 -6.09
C ASP A 174 -43.39 38.41 -4.77
N THR A 175 -44.72 38.39 -4.67
CA THR A 175 -45.43 38.71 -3.44
C THR A 175 -46.58 37.76 -3.17
N SER A 176 -46.68 37.28 -1.92
CA SER A 176 -47.98 36.94 -1.30
C SER A 176 -47.85 36.65 0.21
N SER A 177 -48.57 37.46 1.01
CA SER A 177 -49.32 37.11 2.25
C SER A 177 -49.03 35.78 3.00
N THR A 178 -48.93 35.72 4.34
CA THR A 178 -49.54 36.61 5.36
C THR A 178 -48.88 36.54 6.77
N ASN A 179 -48.85 37.68 7.47
CA ASN A 179 -48.91 37.89 8.94
C ASN A 179 -47.90 37.22 9.91
N GLN A 180 -46.94 38.03 10.41
CA GLN A 180 -46.70 38.47 11.82
C GLN A 180 -46.84 37.45 13.00
N ASN A 181 -46.06 37.53 14.10
CA ASN A 181 -45.46 38.74 14.71
C ASN A 181 -44.26 38.50 15.67
N THR A 182 -43.57 39.60 16.03
CA THR A 182 -42.79 39.91 17.26
C THR A 182 -41.42 39.29 17.59
N ASN A 183 -40.48 40.22 17.82
CA ASN A 183 -39.39 40.24 18.83
C ASN A 183 -38.11 39.40 18.66
N THR A 184 -37.08 40.05 18.10
CA THR A 184 -35.76 40.33 18.74
C THR A 184 -35.43 39.52 20.01
N SER A 185 -34.35 38.73 20.09
CA SER A 185 -32.95 39.10 19.80
C SER A 185 -32.03 37.87 19.71
N ASP A 186 -30.84 38.07 19.13
CA ASP A 186 -29.58 37.32 19.37
C ASP A 186 -29.58 35.79 19.21
N THR A 187 -29.04 35.30 18.09
CA THR A 187 -28.24 34.06 18.05
C THR A 187 -27.34 34.00 16.81
N THR A 188 -26.33 33.13 16.84
CA THR A 188 -25.21 33.00 15.89
C THR A 188 -25.35 31.78 14.95
N LEU A 189 -24.42 31.68 13.96
CA LEU A 189 -24.24 30.55 13.01
C LEU A 189 -25.38 30.46 11.95
N VAL A 190 -25.26 29.79 10.78
CA VAL A 190 -24.27 28.88 10.16
C VAL A 190 -24.12 29.26 8.66
N GLN A 191 -22.96 29.06 8.03
CA GLN A 191 -22.83 28.99 6.55
C GLN A 191 -22.90 27.54 6.07
N PRO A 192 -23.68 27.20 5.01
CA PRO A 192 -23.63 25.88 4.39
C PRO A 192 -22.37 25.71 3.54
N LEU A 193 -21.76 24.52 3.65
CA LEU A 193 -20.56 24.07 2.92
C LEU A 193 -20.87 23.88 1.41
N PRO A 194 -19.89 24.02 0.48
CA PRO A 194 -20.07 23.59 -0.90
C PRO A 194 -20.50 22.12 -0.99
N THR A 195 -21.41 21.82 -1.93
CA THR A 195 -21.86 20.46 -2.21
C THR A 195 -20.76 19.67 -2.92
N ALA A 196 -20.39 18.51 -2.36
CA ALA A 196 -19.47 17.57 -2.99
C ALA A 196 -20.00 17.09 -4.37
N PRO A 197 -19.12 16.68 -5.30
CA PRO A 197 -19.53 16.03 -6.55
C PRO A 197 -20.36 14.78 -6.26
N VAL A 198 -21.44 14.59 -7.02
CA VAL A 198 -22.42 13.52 -6.81
C VAL A 198 -22.49 12.63 -8.04
N CYS A 199 -21.89 11.45 -7.92
CA CYS A 199 -21.96 10.42 -8.96
C CYS A 199 -23.40 9.99 -9.23
N GLY A 200 -23.83 10.05 -10.49
CA GLY A 200 -25.21 9.82 -10.93
C GLY A 200 -26.00 11.11 -11.26
N ASN A 201 -25.33 12.25 -11.42
CA ASN A 201 -25.94 13.52 -11.80
C ASN A 201 -26.16 13.67 -13.33
N GLY A 202 -25.45 12.87 -14.14
CA GLY A 202 -25.55 12.87 -15.61
C GLY A 202 -24.44 13.60 -16.36
N LYS A 203 -23.39 14.07 -15.68
CA LYS A 203 -22.22 14.77 -16.25
C LYS A 203 -20.98 14.46 -15.41
N ALA A 204 -19.88 14.09 -16.06
CA ALA A 204 -18.61 13.78 -15.38
C ALA A 204 -17.92 15.06 -14.89
N GLU A 205 -17.87 15.25 -13.57
CA GLU A 205 -17.24 16.43 -12.97
C GLU A 205 -15.74 16.24 -12.70
N GLU A 206 -15.04 17.30 -12.27
CA GLU A 206 -13.56 17.37 -12.26
C GLU A 206 -12.85 16.27 -11.45
N PHE A 207 -13.55 15.65 -10.49
CA PHE A 207 -13.06 14.56 -9.64
C PHE A 207 -13.60 13.16 -10.02
N GLU A 208 -14.25 13.05 -11.18
CA GLU A 208 -14.92 11.85 -11.69
C GLU A 208 -14.35 11.40 -13.04
N GLU A 209 -14.05 10.11 -13.19
CA GLU A 209 -13.60 9.55 -14.48
C GLU A 209 -14.72 9.49 -15.53
N CYS A 210 -15.96 9.43 -15.07
CA CYS A 210 -17.20 9.36 -15.84
C CYS A 210 -18.39 9.64 -14.92
N ASP A 211 -19.56 9.92 -15.48
CA ASP A 211 -20.86 9.80 -14.78
C ASP A 211 -21.83 9.06 -15.69
N THR A 212 -22.44 7.98 -15.21
CA THR A 212 -23.50 7.20 -15.90
C THR A 212 -23.25 6.89 -17.39
N ALA A 213 -23.66 7.79 -18.29
CA ALA A 213 -23.46 7.70 -19.75
C ALA A 213 -22.44 8.71 -20.31
N ASP A 214 -22.07 9.74 -19.55
CA ASP A 214 -20.93 10.61 -19.83
C ASP A 214 -19.62 9.91 -19.44
N LEU A 215 -19.10 9.13 -20.40
CA LEU A 215 -17.80 8.47 -20.27
C LEU A 215 -16.63 9.39 -20.67
N ARG A 216 -16.80 10.72 -20.63
CA ARG A 216 -15.84 11.71 -21.16
C ARG A 216 -15.43 11.47 -22.63
N GLY A 217 -16.31 10.82 -23.40
CA GLY A 217 -16.06 10.39 -24.78
C GLY A 217 -15.17 9.15 -24.94
N LEU A 218 -14.75 8.50 -23.84
CA LEU A 218 -13.88 7.34 -23.85
C LEU A 218 -14.62 6.06 -24.26
N SER A 219 -13.86 5.11 -24.80
CA SER A 219 -14.31 3.80 -25.24
C SER A 219 -13.25 2.74 -24.92
N CYS A 220 -13.61 1.46 -24.97
CA CYS A 220 -12.64 0.37 -24.82
C CYS A 220 -11.46 0.50 -25.80
N GLN A 221 -11.75 0.88 -27.04
CA GLN A 221 -10.76 1.00 -28.12
C GLN A 221 -9.84 2.21 -27.92
N SER A 222 -10.35 3.34 -27.40
CA SER A 222 -9.52 4.50 -27.04
C SER A 222 -8.71 4.32 -25.76
N LEU A 223 -8.95 3.24 -25.01
CA LEU A 223 -8.18 2.83 -23.83
C LEU A 223 -7.21 1.67 -24.14
N GLY A 224 -7.02 1.31 -25.42
CA GLY A 224 -6.14 0.21 -25.84
C GLY A 224 -6.65 -1.20 -25.49
N LEU A 225 -7.92 -1.32 -25.08
CA LEU A 225 -8.56 -2.58 -24.72
C LEU A 225 -9.25 -3.23 -25.93
N PRO A 226 -9.62 -4.53 -25.86
CA PRO A 226 -10.37 -5.19 -26.92
C PRO A 226 -11.72 -4.52 -27.19
N ALA A 227 -12.35 -4.89 -28.33
CA ALA A 227 -13.67 -4.38 -28.67
C ALA A 227 -14.71 -4.78 -27.61
N GLY A 228 -15.60 -3.86 -27.27
CA GLY A 228 -16.68 -4.09 -26.31
C GLY A 228 -17.38 -2.80 -25.89
N THR A 229 -18.13 -2.87 -24.79
CA THR A 229 -18.86 -1.73 -24.22
C THR A 229 -18.12 -1.24 -22.99
N LEU A 230 -17.82 0.06 -22.92
CA LEU A 230 -17.35 0.72 -21.71
C LEU A 230 -18.57 1.21 -20.93
N SER A 231 -18.54 1.14 -19.60
CA SER A 231 -19.61 1.65 -18.72
C SER A 231 -19.04 2.52 -17.60
N CYS A 232 -19.88 3.35 -16.98
CA CYS A 232 -19.51 4.01 -15.72
C CYS A 232 -20.02 3.21 -14.52
N SER A 233 -19.20 3.05 -13.49
CA SER A 233 -19.61 2.45 -12.22
C SER A 233 -20.40 3.45 -11.36
N SER A 234 -21.11 2.95 -10.34
CA SER A 234 -21.75 3.79 -9.32
C SER A 234 -20.77 4.48 -8.35
N LEU A 235 -19.47 4.41 -8.62
CA LEU A 235 -18.39 5.14 -7.93
C LEU A 235 -17.66 6.11 -8.89
N CYS A 236 -18.23 6.35 -10.08
CA CYS A 236 -17.70 7.25 -11.10
C CYS A 236 -16.24 6.90 -11.48
N ARG A 237 -16.09 5.61 -11.81
CA ARG A 237 -14.91 4.96 -12.37
C ARG A 237 -15.28 4.19 -13.63
N LEU A 238 -14.36 4.13 -14.60
CA LEU A 238 -14.60 3.49 -15.89
C LEU A 238 -14.55 1.96 -15.75
N ASP A 239 -15.73 1.33 -15.78
CA ASP A 239 -15.91 -0.11 -15.81
C ASP A 239 -15.47 -0.67 -17.17
N LYS A 240 -14.30 -1.31 -17.15
CA LYS A 240 -13.61 -1.92 -18.29
C LYS A 240 -13.97 -3.41 -18.45
N THR A 241 -14.75 -4.01 -17.55
CA THR A 241 -15.03 -5.47 -17.57
C THR A 241 -15.77 -5.92 -18.83
N ARG A 242 -16.54 -5.02 -19.44
CA ARG A 242 -17.33 -5.26 -20.66
C ARG A 242 -16.60 -4.91 -21.95
N CYS A 243 -15.31 -4.54 -21.87
CA CYS A 243 -14.40 -4.34 -23.00
C CYS A 243 -13.85 -5.64 -23.61
N SER A 244 -14.68 -6.69 -23.68
CA SER A 244 -14.35 -7.94 -24.37
C SER A 244 -15.60 -8.57 -24.97
N THR A 245 -15.80 -8.38 -26.28
CA THR A 245 -16.79 -9.13 -27.08
C THR A 245 -16.17 -10.38 -27.69
N THR A 246 -15.41 -11.14 -26.91
CA THR A 246 -15.18 -12.56 -27.21
C THR A 246 -16.46 -13.30 -26.87
N THR A 247 -17.36 -13.45 -27.84
CA THR A 247 -18.66 -14.11 -27.68
C THR A 247 -18.49 -15.62 -27.49
N LEU A 248 -18.08 -16.04 -26.29
CA LEU A 248 -18.12 -17.43 -25.85
C LEU A 248 -19.58 -17.82 -25.59
N THR A 249 -20.21 -18.41 -26.61
CA THR A 249 -21.52 -19.04 -26.49
C THR A 249 -21.45 -20.19 -25.49
N THR A 250 -22.36 -20.19 -24.51
CA THR A 250 -22.41 -21.20 -23.45
C THR A 250 -22.99 -22.53 -23.94
N GLU A 251 -22.17 -23.33 -24.63
CA GLU A 251 -22.32 -24.78 -24.75
C GLU A 251 -20.92 -25.41 -24.70
N VAL A 252 -20.66 -26.27 -23.71
CA VAL A 252 -19.36 -26.94 -23.53
C VAL A 252 -19.35 -28.19 -24.41
N VAL A 253 -18.57 -28.17 -25.49
CA VAL A 253 -18.58 -29.21 -26.53
C VAL A 253 -17.19 -29.79 -26.74
N CYS A 254 -16.89 -30.76 -25.91
CA CYS A 254 -15.66 -31.56 -25.96
C CYS A 254 -15.44 -32.24 -27.32
N GLY A 255 -14.32 -31.94 -27.96
CA GLY A 255 -13.93 -32.40 -29.30
C GLY A 255 -14.00 -31.31 -30.39
N ASN A 256 -14.04 -30.03 -30.03
CA ASN A 256 -14.08 -28.89 -30.96
C ASN A 256 -12.68 -28.48 -31.48
N GLY A 257 -11.60 -28.87 -30.78
CA GLY A 257 -10.20 -28.60 -31.12
C GLY A 257 -9.49 -27.52 -30.29
N VAL A 258 -10.18 -26.88 -29.34
CA VAL A 258 -9.64 -25.85 -28.43
C VAL A 258 -10.07 -26.16 -27.00
N ALA A 259 -9.14 -26.16 -26.04
CA ALA A 259 -9.48 -26.50 -24.65
C ALA A 259 -10.03 -25.29 -23.88
N GLU A 260 -11.35 -25.15 -23.72
CA GLU A 260 -11.95 -24.05 -22.95
C GLU A 260 -11.65 -24.08 -21.43
N ILE A 261 -12.05 -23.04 -20.70
CA ILE A 261 -11.76 -22.83 -19.26
C ILE A 261 -12.24 -23.96 -18.33
N ASN A 262 -13.27 -24.72 -18.72
CA ASN A 262 -13.84 -25.82 -17.93
C ASN A 262 -13.32 -27.21 -18.34
N GLU A 263 -12.38 -27.27 -19.28
CA GLU A 263 -11.83 -28.50 -19.85
C GLU A 263 -10.32 -28.60 -19.56
N GLU A 264 -9.81 -29.79 -19.25
CA GLU A 264 -8.36 -29.96 -19.03
C GLU A 264 -7.59 -29.93 -20.36
N CYS A 265 -8.26 -30.38 -21.42
CA CYS A 265 -7.79 -30.49 -22.80
C CYS A 265 -8.99 -30.65 -23.73
N ASP A 266 -8.79 -30.43 -25.03
CA ASP A 266 -9.71 -30.84 -26.10
C ASP A 266 -8.88 -31.52 -27.20
N GLY A 267 -9.25 -32.74 -27.61
CA GLY A 267 -8.73 -33.38 -28.82
C GLY A 267 -7.19 -33.46 -28.87
N THR A 268 -6.57 -32.54 -29.62
CA THR A 268 -5.12 -32.35 -29.73
C THR A 268 -4.57 -31.13 -28.98
N ASP A 269 -5.41 -30.20 -28.53
CA ASP A 269 -5.02 -29.17 -27.58
C ASP A 269 -4.91 -29.77 -26.17
N LEU A 270 -3.71 -30.27 -25.89
CA LEU A 270 -3.33 -30.76 -24.58
C LEU A 270 -2.80 -29.64 -23.67
N ARG A 271 -3.02 -28.35 -24.00
CA ARG A 271 -2.48 -27.19 -23.27
C ARG A 271 -0.95 -27.28 -23.04
N GLN A 272 -0.25 -27.74 -24.07
CA GLN A 272 1.19 -28.09 -24.09
C GLN A 272 1.62 -29.11 -23.00
N LYS A 273 0.70 -29.86 -22.40
CA LYS A 273 1.01 -30.93 -21.44
C LYS A 273 1.47 -32.21 -22.13
N SER A 274 2.25 -33.01 -21.42
CA SER A 274 2.70 -34.33 -21.87
C SER A 274 2.83 -35.32 -20.71
N CYS A 275 3.00 -36.61 -21.02
CA CYS A 275 3.17 -37.67 -20.01
C CYS A 275 4.28 -37.37 -18.99
N ALA A 276 5.30 -36.59 -19.36
CA ALA A 276 6.43 -36.26 -18.51
C ALA A 276 6.02 -35.51 -17.23
N GLN A 277 5.01 -34.63 -17.30
CA GLN A 277 4.47 -33.92 -16.13
C GLN A 277 3.68 -34.83 -15.17
N PHE A 278 3.31 -36.03 -15.63
CA PHE A 278 2.69 -37.09 -14.83
C PHE A 278 3.70 -38.20 -14.45
N GLY A 279 5.01 -37.95 -14.59
CA GLY A 279 6.07 -38.90 -14.25
C GLY A 279 6.19 -40.09 -15.21
N ARG A 280 5.71 -39.96 -16.46
CA ARG A 280 5.64 -41.05 -17.44
C ARG A 280 6.18 -40.63 -18.81
N THR A 281 6.32 -41.60 -19.70
CA THR A 281 6.70 -41.42 -21.12
C THR A 281 5.58 -41.87 -22.06
N GLY A 282 5.73 -41.67 -23.36
CA GLY A 282 4.70 -41.99 -24.36
C GLY A 282 3.80 -40.80 -24.68
N THR A 283 2.63 -41.09 -25.26
CA THR A 283 1.74 -40.08 -25.85
C THR A 283 0.59 -39.78 -24.90
N LEU A 284 0.52 -38.55 -24.39
CA LEU A 284 -0.63 -38.07 -23.65
C LEU A 284 -1.80 -37.87 -24.62
N ARG A 285 -3.02 -38.15 -24.18
CA ARG A 285 -4.24 -37.98 -24.99
C ARG A 285 -5.28 -37.19 -24.21
N CYS A 286 -6.26 -36.65 -24.93
CA CYS A 286 -7.49 -36.15 -24.33
C CYS A 286 -8.62 -37.17 -24.49
N ALA A 287 -9.41 -37.38 -23.45
CA ALA A 287 -10.64 -38.18 -23.51
C ALA A 287 -11.67 -37.64 -22.51
N ASN A 288 -12.91 -37.41 -22.96
CA ASN A 288 -13.97 -36.77 -22.16
C ASN A 288 -13.49 -35.47 -21.48
N CYS A 289 -12.64 -34.73 -22.19
CA CYS A 289 -12.02 -33.46 -21.81
C CYS A 289 -11.30 -33.44 -20.45
N ARG A 290 -10.71 -34.61 -20.14
CA ARG A 290 -9.66 -34.82 -19.14
C ARG A 290 -8.44 -35.50 -19.75
N PHE A 291 -7.29 -35.37 -19.09
CA PHE A 291 -6.04 -35.97 -19.53
C PHE A 291 -6.04 -37.50 -19.41
N ASP A 292 -6.12 -38.20 -20.54
CA ASP A 292 -5.98 -39.65 -20.61
C ASP A 292 -4.49 -40.06 -20.54
N THR A 293 -4.10 -40.55 -19.37
CA THR A 293 -2.75 -41.09 -19.10
C THR A 293 -2.65 -42.61 -19.31
N ALA A 294 -3.69 -43.30 -19.82
CA ALA A 294 -3.61 -44.73 -20.13
C ALA A 294 -2.67 -45.03 -21.31
N SER A 295 -2.43 -44.03 -22.19
CA SER A 295 -1.43 -44.09 -23.26
C SER A 295 -0.02 -43.66 -22.80
N CYS A 296 0.16 -43.27 -21.53
CA CYS A 296 1.45 -42.94 -20.93
C CYS A 296 2.07 -44.18 -20.24
N SER A 297 3.17 -44.68 -20.79
CA SER A 297 3.94 -45.82 -20.27
C SER A 297 5.04 -45.35 -19.31
N THR A 298 5.23 -46.06 -18.19
CA THR A 298 6.26 -45.76 -17.18
C THR A 298 7.67 -46.00 -17.71
N VAL A 299 8.61 -45.11 -17.40
CA VAL A 299 10.03 -45.27 -17.77
C VAL A 299 10.61 -46.51 -17.08
N PRO A 300 11.32 -47.40 -17.80
CA PRO A 300 12.07 -48.47 -17.16
C PRO A 300 13.37 -47.93 -16.57
N THR A 301 13.57 -48.13 -15.27
CA THR A 301 14.87 -48.03 -14.59
C THR A 301 15.27 -49.41 -14.07
N GLU A 302 16.56 -49.74 -14.13
CA GLU A 302 17.02 -51.11 -13.90
C GLU A 302 17.05 -51.51 -12.42
N ASN A 303 16.58 -52.74 -12.15
CA ASN A 303 16.91 -53.59 -11.01
C ASN A 303 17.11 -52.93 -9.62
N THR A 304 16.01 -52.78 -8.89
CA THR A 304 15.92 -53.35 -7.54
C THR A 304 14.49 -53.86 -7.34
N GLU A 305 14.32 -55.02 -6.70
CA GLU A 305 13.00 -55.62 -6.48
C GLU A 305 12.15 -54.74 -5.56
N ILE A 306 11.02 -54.25 -6.08
CA ILE A 306 9.95 -53.66 -5.27
C ILE A 306 8.67 -54.39 -5.64
N THR A 307 8.10 -55.09 -4.66
CA THR A 307 6.79 -55.73 -4.77
C THR A 307 5.72 -54.68 -5.03
N THR A 308 4.78 -54.98 -5.92
CA THR A 308 3.48 -54.30 -5.91
C THR A 308 2.90 -54.37 -4.50
N ALA A 309 2.43 -53.27 -3.94
CA ALA A 309 1.68 -53.30 -2.69
C ALA A 309 0.41 -54.17 -2.90
N VAL A 310 0.19 -55.18 -2.05
CA VAL A 310 -0.93 -56.11 -2.19
C VAL A 310 -1.77 -56.13 -0.93
N CYS A 311 -2.71 -55.20 -0.86
CA CYS A 311 -3.65 -55.05 0.24
C CYS A 311 -4.24 -56.37 0.75
N ASN A 312 -4.20 -56.54 2.08
CA ASN A 312 -4.51 -57.72 2.88
C ASN A 312 -3.38 -58.79 2.95
N ASN A 313 -2.11 -58.39 2.78
CA ASN A 313 -0.94 -59.24 3.01
C ASN A 313 -0.38 -59.19 4.46
N ASN A 314 -0.90 -58.29 5.30
CA ASN A 314 -0.53 -57.96 6.69
C ASN A 314 0.81 -57.23 6.89
N LYS A 315 1.23 -56.41 5.92
CA LYS A 315 2.40 -55.52 6.00
C LYS A 315 2.11 -54.27 5.17
N ALA A 316 2.02 -53.11 5.82
CA ALA A 316 1.60 -51.87 5.15
C ALA A 316 2.71 -51.32 4.25
N GLU A 317 2.51 -51.33 2.94
CA GLU A 317 3.54 -51.05 1.95
C GLU A 317 3.47 -49.61 1.38
N ALA A 318 4.46 -49.24 0.56
CA ALA A 318 4.64 -47.86 0.07
C ALA A 318 3.56 -47.47 -0.96
N GLY A 319 2.39 -47.08 -0.46
CA GLY A 319 1.18 -46.75 -1.22
C GLY A 319 -0.11 -46.94 -0.43
N GLU A 320 -0.04 -47.63 0.71
CA GLU A 320 -1.17 -47.99 1.57
C GLU A 320 -1.17 -47.19 2.89
N GLU A 321 -2.35 -46.94 3.46
CA GLU A 321 -2.45 -46.32 4.79
C GLU A 321 -2.23 -47.34 5.92
N CYS A 322 -2.62 -48.58 5.66
CA CYS A 322 -2.51 -49.76 6.52
C CYS A 322 -2.62 -51.02 5.66
N ASP A 323 -2.29 -52.18 6.22
CA ASP A 323 -2.68 -53.48 5.65
C ASP A 323 -3.08 -54.44 6.78
N GLY A 324 -4.32 -54.94 6.75
CA GLY A 324 -4.77 -56.00 7.64
C GLY A 324 -4.66 -55.62 9.12
N THR A 325 -3.69 -56.23 9.82
CA THR A 325 -3.34 -55.88 11.21
C THR A 325 -2.22 -54.84 11.36
N ASP A 326 -1.47 -54.53 10.29
CA ASP A 326 -0.47 -53.46 10.30
C ASP A 326 -1.14 -52.11 10.08
N LEU A 327 -1.53 -51.49 11.18
CA LEU A 327 -2.08 -50.12 11.23
C LEU A 327 -0.98 -49.05 11.33
N ARG A 328 0.29 -49.39 11.02
CA ARG A 328 1.45 -48.49 11.09
C ARG A 328 1.63 -47.79 12.45
N GLY A 329 1.17 -48.43 13.52
CA GLY A 329 1.18 -47.91 14.90
C GLY A 329 0.00 -47.00 15.27
N LEU A 330 -0.96 -46.77 14.37
CA LEU A 330 -2.14 -45.94 14.63
C LEU A 330 -3.16 -46.65 15.54
N SER A 331 -3.88 -45.86 16.34
CA SER A 331 -5.01 -46.29 17.15
C SER A 331 -6.15 -45.27 17.08
N CYS A 332 -7.34 -45.62 17.57
CA CYS A 332 -8.44 -44.66 17.68
C CYS A 332 -8.05 -43.41 18.50
N GLN A 333 -7.20 -43.58 19.52
CA GLN A 333 -6.73 -42.50 20.38
C GLN A 333 -5.67 -41.62 19.70
N SER A 334 -4.78 -42.20 18.88
CA SER A 334 -3.85 -41.41 18.05
C SER A 334 -4.53 -40.69 16.88
N LEU A 335 -5.83 -40.94 16.66
CA LEU A 335 -6.67 -40.33 15.63
C LEU A 335 -7.82 -39.47 16.22
N GLY A 336 -7.73 -39.11 17.51
CA GLY A 336 -8.62 -38.14 18.17
C GLY A 336 -9.93 -38.69 18.74
N ALA A 337 -10.17 -40.01 18.71
CA ALA A 337 -11.34 -40.61 19.36
C ALA A 337 -11.04 -41.03 20.81
N ALA A 338 -12.06 -41.05 21.67
CA ALA A 338 -11.92 -41.34 23.10
C ALA A 338 -11.47 -42.79 23.39
N GLY A 339 -11.69 -43.71 22.44
CA GLY A 339 -11.36 -45.13 22.56
C GLY A 339 -11.88 -45.94 21.38
N GLY A 340 -12.05 -47.24 21.59
CA GLY A 340 -12.50 -48.19 20.57
C GLY A 340 -11.37 -48.92 19.85
N THR A 341 -11.72 -49.72 18.85
CA THR A 341 -10.79 -50.58 18.08
C THR A 341 -10.66 -50.04 16.66
N LEU A 342 -9.44 -49.76 16.24
CA LEU A 342 -9.13 -49.35 14.87
C LEU A 342 -8.93 -50.58 13.99
N ALA A 343 -9.29 -50.52 12.71
CA ALA A 343 -9.11 -51.61 11.75
C ALA A 343 -8.69 -51.06 10.38
N CYS A 344 -8.07 -51.92 9.56
CA CYS A 344 -7.83 -51.60 8.15
C CYS A 344 -9.03 -52.01 7.30
N GLY A 345 -9.38 -51.20 6.30
CA GLY A 345 -10.36 -51.55 5.27
C GLY A 345 -9.76 -52.47 4.20
N SER A 346 -10.60 -53.20 3.46
CA SER A 346 -10.17 -54.05 2.35
C SER A 346 -9.66 -53.28 1.12
N ASP A 347 -9.74 -51.95 1.18
CA ASP A 347 -9.21 -50.94 0.27
C ASP A 347 -7.89 -50.31 0.76
N CYS A 348 -7.33 -50.82 1.86
CA CYS A 348 -6.13 -50.31 2.54
C CYS A 348 -6.19 -48.81 2.87
N ARG A 349 -7.35 -48.45 3.44
CA ARG A 349 -7.63 -47.19 4.14
C ARG A 349 -7.97 -47.45 5.60
N ILE A 350 -7.67 -46.48 6.48
CA ILE A 350 -7.93 -46.62 7.91
C ILE A 350 -9.45 -46.54 8.20
N ASN A 351 -10.04 -47.66 8.62
CA ASN A 351 -11.45 -47.70 9.00
C ASN A 351 -11.65 -47.26 10.47
N LYS A 352 -12.28 -46.10 10.64
CA LYS A 352 -12.55 -45.46 11.94
C LYS A 352 -13.89 -45.90 12.58
N SER A 353 -14.69 -46.76 11.94
CA SER A 353 -16.04 -47.11 12.41
C SER A 353 -16.09 -47.88 13.74
N GLY A 354 -14.96 -48.46 14.17
CA GLY A 354 -14.81 -49.11 15.48
C GLY A 354 -14.36 -48.18 16.61
N CYS A 355 -14.14 -46.89 16.33
CA CYS A 355 -13.73 -45.90 17.31
C CYS A 355 -14.93 -45.26 18.01
N THR A 356 -14.85 -45.09 19.34
CA THR A 356 -15.93 -44.51 20.16
C THR A 356 -15.77 -42.99 20.28
N THR A 357 -16.77 -42.25 19.82
CA THR A 357 -16.92 -40.81 20.11
C THR A 357 -17.34 -40.59 21.57
N ALA A 358 -16.93 -39.46 22.15
CA ALA A 358 -17.31 -39.10 23.52
C ALA A 358 -18.77 -38.62 23.56
N VAL A 359 -19.63 -39.32 24.30
CA VAL A 359 -21.01 -38.89 24.59
C VAL A 359 -21.02 -38.16 25.92
N SER A 360 -21.36 -36.87 25.91
CA SER A 360 -21.33 -36.01 27.10
C SER A 360 -22.67 -35.35 27.40
N THR A 361 -23.55 -36.08 28.11
CA THR A 361 -24.72 -35.53 28.82
C THR A 361 -25.06 -36.44 30.01
N PRO A 362 -25.81 -35.96 31.04
CA PRO A 362 -25.95 -34.58 31.53
C PRO A 362 -25.69 -34.48 33.05
N THR A 363 -25.84 -33.28 33.63
CA THR A 363 -26.61 -32.97 34.86
C THR A 363 -25.99 -31.77 35.58
N ALA A 364 -26.82 -30.82 36.01
CA ALA A 364 -26.39 -29.66 36.81
C ALA A 364 -26.77 -29.82 38.29
N THR A 365 -25.84 -29.45 39.17
CA THR A 365 -26.09 -29.10 40.58
C THR A 365 -25.21 -27.92 40.97
N SER A 366 -25.64 -27.16 41.98
CA SER A 366 -25.21 -25.78 42.21
C SER A 366 -24.05 -25.62 43.20
N GLY A 367 -23.05 -24.84 42.79
CA GLY A 367 -22.47 -23.78 43.63
C GLY A 367 -21.31 -24.16 44.56
N GLU A 368 -20.09 -23.83 44.12
CA GLU A 368 -19.07 -23.18 44.96
C GLU A 368 -18.11 -22.36 44.08
N SER A 369 -17.25 -21.54 44.70
CA SER A 369 -16.51 -20.43 44.08
C SER A 369 -15.69 -20.80 42.83
N ALA A 370 -15.80 -20.00 41.77
CA ALA A 370 -15.16 -20.25 40.49
C ALA A 370 -13.62 -20.06 40.53
N PRO A 371 -12.82 -21.04 40.06
CA PRO A 371 -11.44 -20.81 39.68
C PRO A 371 -11.38 -20.10 38.32
N THR A 372 -10.34 -19.29 38.08
CA THR A 372 -10.13 -18.59 36.81
C THR A 372 -10.05 -19.59 35.66
N ALA A 373 -10.87 -19.39 34.61
CA ALA A 373 -10.89 -20.28 33.46
C ALA A 373 -9.57 -20.20 32.69
N VAL A 374 -8.81 -21.30 32.66
CA VAL A 374 -7.66 -21.45 31.77
C VAL A 374 -8.18 -21.63 30.36
N VAL A 375 -8.17 -20.55 29.57
CA VAL A 375 -8.54 -20.58 28.15
C VAL A 375 -7.58 -21.52 27.41
N PRO A 376 -8.06 -22.60 26.76
CA PRO A 376 -7.18 -23.55 26.10
C PRO A 376 -6.57 -22.91 24.85
N VAL A 377 -5.24 -22.98 24.75
CA VAL A 377 -4.48 -22.40 23.63
C VAL A 377 -4.91 -23.06 22.30
N PRO A 378 -5.24 -22.30 21.24
CA PRO A 378 -5.72 -22.83 19.97
C PRO A 378 -4.91 -23.98 19.38
N GLU A 379 -5.59 -24.94 18.75
CA GLU A 379 -4.97 -26.15 18.19
C GLU A 379 -3.88 -25.83 17.13
N ARG A 380 -4.03 -24.71 16.39
CA ARG A 380 -2.99 -24.21 15.46
C ARG A 380 -1.68 -23.87 16.17
N CYS A 381 -1.76 -23.31 17.38
CA CYS A 381 -0.61 -22.99 18.22
C CYS A 381 -0.02 -24.25 18.87
N GLN A 382 -0.87 -25.18 19.33
CA GLN A 382 -0.42 -26.48 19.85
C GLN A 382 0.38 -27.28 18.80
N LYS A 383 -0.05 -27.27 17.53
CA LYS A 383 0.65 -27.88 16.38
C LYS A 383 2.00 -27.23 16.06
N LEU A 384 2.22 -25.99 16.51
CA LEU A 384 3.51 -25.27 16.42
C LEU A 384 4.34 -25.37 17.72
N GLY A 385 3.90 -26.17 18.71
CA GLY A 385 4.56 -26.28 20.02
C GLY A 385 4.34 -25.09 20.95
N ILE A 386 3.45 -24.15 20.60
CA ILE A 386 3.13 -22.96 21.39
C ILE A 386 2.03 -23.32 22.40
N THR A 387 2.43 -23.52 23.66
CA THR A 387 1.55 -23.94 24.77
C THR A 387 1.11 -22.78 25.68
N ASP A 388 1.23 -21.55 25.20
CA ASP A 388 1.07 -20.31 25.95
C ASP A 388 0.17 -19.38 25.15
N LEU A 389 -0.93 -18.89 25.75
CA LEU A 389 -1.93 -18.12 25.01
C LEU A 389 -1.36 -16.77 24.57
N THR A 390 -0.63 -16.06 25.43
CA THR A 390 -0.03 -14.77 25.10
C THR A 390 1.07 -14.89 24.02
N LYS A 391 1.76 -16.04 23.95
CA LYS A 391 2.68 -16.34 22.83
C LYS A 391 1.97 -16.81 21.56
N CYS A 392 0.82 -17.48 21.69
CA CYS A 392 -0.05 -17.81 20.56
C CYS A 392 -0.63 -16.54 19.94
N ASP A 393 -1.11 -15.62 20.79
CA ASP A 393 -1.50 -14.28 20.42
C ASP A 393 -0.32 -13.56 19.77
N ALA A 394 0.86 -13.48 20.39
CA ALA A 394 2.03 -12.83 19.77
C ALA A 394 2.50 -13.42 18.41
N VAL A 395 1.94 -14.56 17.96
CA VAL A 395 2.16 -15.16 16.63
C VAL A 395 0.96 -14.95 15.67
N PHE A 396 -0.20 -14.52 16.17
CA PHE A 396 -1.46 -14.37 15.41
C PHE A 396 -2.28 -13.07 15.70
N SER A 397 -1.81 -12.15 16.56
CA SER A 397 -2.66 -11.10 17.15
C SER A 397 -2.66 -9.74 16.46
N LEU A 398 -1.76 -9.49 15.50
CA LEU A 398 -1.72 -8.21 14.79
C LEU A 398 -2.61 -8.19 13.53
N ASP A 399 -2.77 -9.34 12.85
CA ASP A 399 -3.48 -9.40 11.56
C ASP A 399 -4.91 -9.98 11.66
N PHE A 400 -5.27 -10.64 12.77
CA PHE A 400 -6.60 -11.24 12.94
C PHE A 400 -7.67 -10.18 13.33
N PRO A 401 -8.95 -10.30 12.91
CA PRO A 401 -9.97 -9.29 13.24
C PRO A 401 -10.30 -9.18 14.73
N GLN A 402 -10.29 -7.95 15.26
CA GLN A 402 -10.61 -7.65 16.68
C GLN A 402 -12.01 -8.16 17.07
N VAL A 403 -13.01 -7.93 16.21
CA VAL A 403 -14.41 -8.36 16.41
C VAL A 403 -14.55 -9.89 16.61
N CYS A 404 -13.62 -10.69 16.08
CA CYS A 404 -13.56 -12.13 16.30
C CYS A 404 -12.81 -12.51 17.59
N ARG A 405 -11.78 -11.74 17.99
CA ARG A 405 -11.14 -11.90 19.31
C ARG A 405 -12.16 -11.66 20.44
N ASP A 406 -12.95 -10.59 20.34
CA ASP A 406 -13.96 -10.23 21.34
C ASP A 406 -15.11 -11.26 21.41
N ALA A 407 -15.42 -11.91 20.28
CA ALA A 407 -16.34 -13.05 20.23
C ALA A 407 -15.71 -14.39 20.69
N ASN A 408 -14.42 -14.42 21.01
CA ASN A 408 -13.62 -15.62 21.30
C ASN A 408 -13.66 -16.66 20.14
N ILE A 409 -13.74 -16.19 18.90
CA ILE A 409 -13.72 -17.00 17.67
C ILE A 409 -12.33 -16.89 17.06
N LEU A 410 -11.52 -17.94 17.23
CA LEU A 410 -10.10 -17.93 16.86
C LEU A 410 -9.79 -18.73 15.58
N ASP A 411 -10.80 -19.33 14.95
CA ASP A 411 -10.71 -19.91 13.60
C ASP A 411 -11.11 -18.88 12.53
N THR A 412 -10.36 -18.82 11.43
CA THR A 412 -10.57 -17.80 10.38
C THR A 412 -11.88 -17.99 9.62
N MET A 413 -12.28 -19.22 9.32
CA MET A 413 -13.50 -19.50 8.56
C MET A 413 -14.75 -19.28 9.42
N ALA A 414 -14.70 -19.65 10.72
CA ALA A 414 -15.74 -19.33 11.68
C ALA A 414 -15.82 -17.81 11.98
N CYS A 415 -14.69 -17.11 11.98
CA CYS A 415 -14.62 -15.66 12.11
C CYS A 415 -15.28 -14.95 10.92
N GLU A 416 -14.94 -15.36 9.69
CA GLU A 416 -15.58 -14.86 8.47
C GLU A 416 -17.09 -15.13 8.47
N GLU A 417 -17.53 -16.35 8.83
CA GLU A 417 -18.97 -16.67 8.90
C GLU A 417 -19.70 -15.83 9.98
N PHE A 418 -19.03 -15.52 11.10
CA PHE A 418 -19.57 -14.67 12.16
C PHE A 418 -19.68 -13.20 11.74
N ILE A 419 -18.62 -12.63 11.16
CA ILE A 419 -18.63 -11.27 10.59
C ILE A 419 -19.73 -11.17 9.54
N ARG A 420 -19.82 -12.16 8.64
CA ARG A 420 -20.83 -12.17 7.58
C ARG A 420 -22.25 -12.09 8.13
N LYS A 421 -22.59 -12.93 9.12
CA LYS A 421 -23.93 -12.94 9.73
C LYS A 421 -24.26 -11.70 10.55
N GLN A 422 -23.29 -11.08 11.22
CA GLN A 422 -23.54 -9.95 12.13
C GLN A 422 -23.53 -8.60 11.42
N VAL A 423 -22.58 -8.39 10.49
CA VAL A 423 -22.31 -7.10 9.86
C VAL A 423 -22.77 -7.11 8.40
N THR A 424 -22.36 -8.12 7.64
CA THR A 424 -22.45 -8.13 6.18
C THR A 424 -23.85 -8.41 5.67
N ASP A 425 -24.46 -9.52 6.11
CA ASP A 425 -25.82 -9.94 5.74
C ASP A 425 -26.83 -8.85 6.14
N LYS A 426 -26.67 -8.26 7.33
CA LYS A 426 -27.51 -7.17 7.84
C LYS A 426 -27.33 -5.85 7.09
N SER A 427 -26.12 -5.55 6.60
CA SER A 427 -25.86 -4.40 5.72
C SER A 427 -26.53 -4.62 4.35
N CYS A 428 -26.43 -5.83 3.81
CA CYS A 428 -27.13 -6.23 2.58
C CYS A 428 -28.66 -6.18 2.71
N GLU A 429 -29.24 -6.65 3.82
CA GLU A 429 -30.68 -6.54 4.11
C GLU A 429 -31.15 -5.08 4.11
N ASN A 430 -30.42 -4.18 4.78
CA ASN A 430 -30.71 -2.74 4.80
C ASN A 430 -30.61 -2.09 3.40
N ALA A 431 -29.76 -2.62 2.53
CA ALA A 431 -29.61 -2.21 1.13
C ALA A 431 -30.58 -2.90 0.16
N GLY A 432 -31.45 -3.80 0.64
CA GLY A 432 -32.41 -4.54 -0.18
C GLY A 432 -31.79 -5.69 -1.02
N ILE A 433 -30.56 -6.10 -0.70
CA ILE A 433 -29.81 -7.15 -1.39
C ILE A 433 -30.15 -8.52 -0.77
N THR A 434 -30.33 -9.56 -1.59
CA THR A 434 -30.56 -10.92 -1.09
C THR A 434 -29.27 -11.53 -0.51
N SER A 435 -29.39 -12.36 0.53
CA SER A 435 -28.23 -13.01 1.17
C SER A 435 -27.40 -13.88 0.22
N GLU A 436 -28.01 -14.45 -0.82
CA GLU A 436 -27.33 -15.22 -1.88
C GLU A 436 -26.53 -14.32 -2.85
N GLY A 437 -27.04 -13.11 -3.16
CA GLY A 437 -26.37 -12.13 -4.04
C GLY A 437 -25.44 -11.14 -3.30
N CYS A 438 -25.49 -11.11 -1.97
CA CYS A 438 -24.72 -10.22 -1.12
C CYS A 438 -23.19 -10.31 -1.35
N PRO A 439 -22.55 -11.49 -1.43
CA PRO A 439 -21.10 -11.58 -1.63
C PRO A 439 -20.63 -10.99 -2.96
N ASP A 440 -21.32 -11.27 -4.07
CA ASP A 440 -20.97 -10.73 -5.39
C ASP A 440 -21.19 -9.21 -5.46
N THR A 441 -22.24 -8.71 -4.81
CA THR A 441 -22.55 -7.27 -4.81
C THR A 441 -21.50 -6.48 -4.03
N LEU A 442 -21.05 -7.00 -2.88
CA LEU A 442 -20.01 -6.35 -2.06
C LEU A 442 -18.63 -6.48 -2.69
N LEU A 443 -18.32 -7.61 -3.31
CA LEU A 443 -17.10 -7.79 -4.09
C LEU A 443 -17.02 -6.75 -5.21
N THR A 444 -18.13 -6.54 -5.95
CA THR A 444 -18.23 -5.50 -6.99
C THR A 444 -18.12 -4.08 -6.39
N LYS A 445 -18.70 -3.81 -5.21
CA LYS A 445 -18.60 -2.52 -4.49
C LYS A 445 -17.16 -2.17 -4.09
N TYR A 446 -16.31 -3.17 -3.83
CA TYR A 446 -14.98 -2.98 -3.23
C TYR A 446 -13.80 -3.39 -4.13
N GLN A 447 -14.03 -3.98 -5.30
CA GLN A 447 -12.98 -4.51 -6.19
C GLN A 447 -11.85 -3.51 -6.45
N ASP A 448 -12.17 -2.24 -6.69
CA ASP A 448 -11.21 -1.18 -7.05
C ASP A 448 -10.36 -0.69 -5.86
N ARG A 449 -10.63 -1.22 -4.65
CA ARG A 449 -9.86 -0.96 -3.41
C ARG A 449 -9.03 -2.18 -2.97
N LEU A 450 -9.20 -3.35 -3.59
CA LEU A 450 -8.50 -4.58 -3.21
C LEU A 450 -7.05 -4.59 -3.70
N TYR A 451 -6.10 -4.78 -2.78
CA TYR A 451 -4.72 -5.09 -3.13
C TYR A 451 -4.49 -6.61 -3.00
N CYS A 452 -4.32 -7.26 -4.15
CA CYS A 452 -4.20 -8.71 -4.29
C CYS A 452 -2.76 -9.25 -4.18
N GLY A 453 -1.75 -8.36 -4.13
CA GLY A 453 -0.33 -8.74 -4.13
C GLY A 453 0.04 -9.60 -5.34
N SER A 454 0.42 -10.86 -5.10
CA SER A 454 0.82 -11.81 -6.15
C SER A 454 -0.32 -12.68 -6.71
N PHE A 455 -1.54 -12.60 -6.16
CA PHE A 455 -2.69 -13.33 -6.71
C PHE A 455 -3.18 -12.69 -8.02
N SER A 456 -3.54 -13.51 -9.00
CA SER A 456 -4.25 -12.98 -10.18
C SER A 456 -5.62 -12.43 -9.81
N THR A 457 -6.18 -11.56 -10.65
CA THR A 457 -7.49 -10.93 -10.42
C THR A 457 -8.59 -11.95 -10.13
N GLU A 458 -8.59 -13.10 -10.82
CA GLU A 458 -9.60 -14.14 -10.61
C GLU A 458 -9.38 -14.95 -9.33
N GLU A 459 -8.14 -15.32 -9.01
CA GLU A 459 -7.81 -15.99 -7.74
C GLU A 459 -8.20 -15.10 -6.56
N CYS A 460 -7.83 -13.82 -6.61
CA CYS A 460 -8.17 -12.81 -5.61
C CYS A 460 -9.70 -12.63 -5.48
N ARG A 461 -10.42 -12.57 -6.61
CA ARG A 461 -11.89 -12.46 -6.66
C ARG A 461 -12.57 -13.66 -5.99
N VAL A 462 -12.16 -14.88 -6.34
CA VAL A 462 -12.70 -16.13 -5.77
C VAL A 462 -12.35 -16.27 -4.28
N MET A 463 -11.13 -15.93 -3.89
CA MET A 463 -10.65 -15.91 -2.51
C MET A 463 -11.46 -14.94 -1.65
N VAL A 464 -11.55 -13.67 -2.04
CA VAL A 464 -12.31 -12.66 -1.28
C VAL A 464 -13.77 -13.05 -1.19
N LYS A 465 -14.43 -13.41 -2.30
CA LYS A 465 -15.84 -13.83 -2.32
C LYS A 465 -16.16 -14.92 -1.29
N ASN A 466 -15.28 -15.91 -1.16
CA ASN A 466 -15.53 -17.12 -0.38
C ASN A 466 -14.97 -17.09 1.04
N GLN A 467 -13.96 -16.25 1.33
CA GLN A 467 -13.18 -16.33 2.57
C GLN A 467 -12.92 -14.99 3.28
N LEU A 468 -13.07 -13.84 2.62
CA LEU A 468 -12.72 -12.53 3.19
C LEU A 468 -13.78 -11.43 2.96
N VAL A 469 -14.91 -11.69 2.31
CA VAL A 469 -15.88 -10.65 1.89
C VAL A 469 -16.48 -9.89 3.08
N GLY A 470 -16.65 -10.55 4.23
CA GLY A 470 -17.05 -9.93 5.49
C GLY A 470 -15.96 -9.05 6.08
N GLN A 471 -14.71 -9.55 6.13
CA GLN A 471 -13.56 -8.76 6.59
C GLN A 471 -13.28 -7.54 5.69
N VAL A 472 -13.35 -7.71 4.37
CA VAL A 472 -13.25 -6.60 3.39
C VAL A 472 -14.38 -5.59 3.59
N ALA A 473 -15.61 -6.03 3.86
CA ALA A 473 -16.71 -5.12 4.17
C ALA A 473 -16.47 -4.34 5.47
N VAL A 474 -15.97 -4.98 6.53
CA VAL A 474 -15.60 -4.29 7.79
C VAL A 474 -14.50 -3.26 7.54
N ALA A 475 -13.40 -3.67 6.90
CA ALA A 475 -12.27 -2.79 6.57
C ALA A 475 -12.68 -1.60 5.67
N ALA A 476 -13.61 -1.82 4.73
CA ALA A 476 -14.09 -0.77 3.84
C ALA A 476 -14.97 0.27 4.55
N GLU A 477 -15.79 -0.16 5.50
CA GLU A 477 -16.65 0.71 6.33
C GLU A 477 -15.84 1.41 7.44
N GLU A 478 -14.78 0.78 7.97
CA GLU A 478 -13.79 1.41 8.87
C GLU A 478 -13.09 2.59 8.17
N GLN A 479 -12.55 2.36 6.95
CA GLN A 479 -12.00 3.44 6.12
C GLN A 479 -13.02 4.56 5.85
N ALA A 480 -14.30 4.23 5.66
CA ALA A 480 -15.36 5.22 5.45
C ALA A 480 -15.77 5.97 6.74
N SER A 481 -15.65 5.32 7.89
CA SER A 481 -15.82 5.95 9.21
C SER A 481 -14.72 6.98 9.47
N ILE A 482 -13.47 6.59 9.24
CA ILE A 482 -12.28 7.45 9.41
C ILE A 482 -12.29 8.63 8.42
N THR A 483 -12.62 8.37 7.14
CA THR A 483 -12.77 9.42 6.10
C THR A 483 -13.77 10.48 6.51
N ARG A 484 -14.90 10.06 7.09
CA ARG A 484 -15.94 10.98 7.57
C ARG A 484 -15.47 11.74 8.82
N ALA A 485 -14.91 11.04 9.80
CA ALA A 485 -14.48 11.64 11.06
C ALA A 485 -13.39 12.70 10.88
N ILE A 486 -12.48 12.51 9.91
CA ILE A 486 -11.51 13.54 9.53
C ILE A 486 -12.22 14.68 8.79
N ASN A 487 -12.87 14.42 7.65
CA ASN A 487 -13.46 15.48 6.80
C ASN A 487 -14.57 16.32 7.48
N GLU A 488 -15.27 15.81 8.51
CA GLU A 488 -16.29 16.56 9.24
C GLU A 488 -15.72 17.46 10.37
N LYS A 489 -14.45 17.28 10.76
CA LYS A 489 -13.87 17.87 11.99
C LYS A 489 -12.53 18.55 11.79
N ILE A 490 -11.81 18.19 10.74
CA ILE A 490 -10.41 18.54 10.49
C ILE A 490 -10.30 19.04 9.05
N GLY A 491 -9.52 20.11 8.85
CA GLY A 491 -9.18 20.63 7.52
C GLY A 491 -7.97 19.92 6.93
N ASN A 492 -7.09 20.68 6.30
CA ASN A 492 -5.80 20.14 5.84
C ASN A 492 -4.77 20.02 6.98
N HIS A 493 -4.97 20.78 8.06
CA HIS A 493 -4.09 20.84 9.22
C HIS A 493 -4.85 20.37 10.46
N ALA A 494 -4.16 19.68 11.37
CA ALA A 494 -4.69 19.20 12.63
C ALA A 494 -3.62 19.24 13.71
N THR A 495 -3.98 19.57 14.95
CA THR A 495 -3.12 19.14 16.06
C THR A 495 -3.18 17.61 16.20
N ILE A 496 -2.09 16.99 16.69
CA ILE A 496 -2.05 15.56 17.03
C ILE A 496 -3.23 15.17 17.93
N LYS A 497 -3.63 16.07 18.85
CA LYS A 497 -4.81 15.92 19.69
C LYS A 497 -6.10 15.80 18.87
N GLU A 498 -6.38 16.76 17.99
CA GLU A 498 -7.61 16.77 17.19
C GLU A 498 -7.70 15.57 16.26
N LEU A 499 -6.57 15.19 15.64
CA LEU A 499 -6.48 13.98 14.82
C LEU A 499 -6.75 12.71 15.64
N THR A 500 -6.21 12.61 16.86
CA THR A 500 -6.50 11.50 17.77
C THR A 500 -7.98 11.46 18.16
N GLU A 501 -8.55 12.59 18.58
CA GLU A 501 -9.97 12.68 18.98
C GLU A 501 -10.91 12.33 17.81
N ALA A 502 -10.56 12.70 16.57
CA ALA A 502 -11.33 12.32 15.38
C ALA A 502 -11.21 10.82 15.05
N LEU A 503 -10.01 10.24 15.11
CA LEU A 503 -9.80 8.81 14.86
C LEU A 503 -10.54 7.92 15.88
N GLU A 504 -10.50 8.28 17.17
CA GLU A 504 -11.25 7.60 18.23
C GLU A 504 -12.77 7.66 17.98
N GLN A 505 -13.30 8.82 17.54
CA GLN A 505 -14.71 8.97 17.14
C GLN A 505 -15.04 8.16 15.88
N GLY A 506 -14.06 7.95 14.99
CA GLY A 506 -14.13 7.02 13.86
C GLY A 506 -14.18 5.54 14.25
N HIS A 507 -14.11 5.21 15.55
CA HIS A 507 -14.00 3.86 16.11
C HIS A 507 -12.69 3.13 15.76
N ALA A 508 -11.68 3.84 15.26
CA ALA A 508 -10.37 3.29 14.96
C ALA A 508 -9.61 3.04 16.28
N THR A 509 -9.02 1.86 16.45
CA THR A 509 -8.38 1.48 17.73
C THR A 509 -7.05 2.20 17.95
N GLY A 510 -6.78 2.62 19.19
CA GLY A 510 -5.63 3.48 19.51
C GLY A 510 -4.25 2.89 19.16
N GLY A 511 -3.37 3.74 18.61
CA GLY A 511 -2.02 3.37 18.13
C GLY A 511 -1.74 3.80 16.68
N LEU A 512 -2.76 4.28 15.96
CA LEU A 512 -2.75 4.56 14.52
C LEU A 512 -1.67 5.55 14.08
N ILE A 513 -1.55 6.68 14.81
CA ILE A 513 -0.55 7.72 14.58
C ILE A 513 0.83 7.18 15.02
N PRO A 514 1.84 7.11 14.12
CA PRO A 514 3.13 6.49 14.42
C PRO A 514 4.05 7.33 15.35
N LEU A 515 3.55 8.40 15.97
CA LEU A 515 4.32 9.46 16.64
C LEU A 515 4.00 9.55 18.15
N LYS A 516 5.01 9.77 18.99
CA LYS A 516 4.91 10.02 20.45
C LYS A 516 5.22 11.48 20.81
N ILE A 517 4.66 12.43 20.09
CA ILE A 517 4.99 13.86 20.22
C ILE A 517 4.03 14.56 21.19
N ASP A 518 4.36 15.80 21.57
CA ASP A 518 3.43 16.76 22.18
C ASP A 518 2.12 16.82 21.38
N THR A 519 0.99 16.59 22.05
CA THR A 519 -0.34 16.55 21.43
C THR A 519 -0.79 17.88 20.83
N SER A 520 -0.11 19.00 21.17
CA SER A 520 -0.38 20.32 20.61
C SER A 520 0.34 20.61 19.29
N ARG A 521 1.23 19.72 18.82
CA ARG A 521 1.92 19.89 17.54
C ARG A 521 0.96 19.76 16.36
N THR A 522 1.10 20.65 15.37
CA THR A 522 0.35 20.63 14.12
C THR A 522 0.93 19.58 13.14
N LEU A 523 0.05 19.03 12.30
CA LEU A 523 0.34 18.08 11.23
C LEU A 523 -0.48 18.44 9.98
N LEU A 524 0.11 18.24 8.82
CA LEU A 524 -0.55 18.26 7.51
C LEU A 524 -1.14 16.86 7.25
N VAL A 525 -2.45 16.75 7.04
CA VAL A 525 -3.21 15.48 7.01
C VAL A 525 -3.62 15.10 5.58
N GLN A 526 -2.63 15.00 4.69
CA GLN A 526 -2.85 14.87 3.24
C GLN A 526 -3.72 13.64 2.88
N PRO A 527 -4.75 13.79 2.02
CA PRO A 527 -5.60 12.69 1.59
C PRO A 527 -4.78 11.64 0.83
N SER A 528 -5.13 10.37 1.01
CA SER A 528 -4.43 9.25 0.38
C SER A 528 -5.38 8.20 -0.20
N PHE A 529 -4.90 7.30 -1.04
CA PHE A 529 -5.68 6.17 -1.53
C PHE A 529 -5.66 5.02 -0.50
N GLY A 530 -6.73 4.92 0.29
CA GLY A 530 -6.94 3.82 1.24
C GLY A 530 -7.28 2.52 0.50
N THR A 531 -6.40 1.52 0.63
CA THR A 531 -6.54 0.20 0.01
C THR A 531 -6.83 -0.88 1.05
N ILE A 532 -7.36 -2.02 0.61
CA ILE A 532 -7.67 -3.17 1.46
C ILE A 532 -6.76 -4.30 1.02
N ASP A 533 -5.68 -4.52 1.78
CA ASP A 533 -4.72 -5.58 1.53
C ASP A 533 -5.35 -6.94 1.85
N VAL A 534 -5.42 -7.80 0.84
CA VAL A 534 -5.85 -9.20 0.93
C VAL A 534 -4.77 -10.16 0.43
N SER A 535 -3.54 -9.67 0.23
CA SER A 535 -2.41 -10.43 -0.31
C SER A 535 -1.91 -11.56 0.61
N SER A 536 -2.33 -11.58 1.88
CA SER A 536 -2.12 -12.71 2.79
C SER A 536 -2.99 -13.92 2.47
N GLY A 537 -4.15 -13.71 1.82
CA GLY A 537 -5.20 -14.69 1.59
C GLY A 537 -5.87 -15.27 2.84
N VAL A 538 -5.56 -14.74 4.03
CA VAL A 538 -6.08 -15.22 5.33
C VAL A 538 -6.80 -14.10 6.09
N THR A 539 -6.46 -12.85 5.80
CA THR A 539 -6.93 -11.65 6.50
C THR A 539 -7.12 -10.52 5.49
N ALA A 540 -8.03 -9.58 5.78
CA ALA A 540 -8.13 -8.32 5.04
C ALA A 540 -7.76 -7.15 5.97
N ARG A 541 -6.79 -6.32 5.60
CA ARG A 541 -6.35 -5.15 6.38
C ARG A 541 -6.53 -3.86 5.57
N ALA A 542 -7.29 -2.91 6.10
CA ALA A 542 -7.34 -1.55 5.57
C ALA A 542 -6.03 -0.80 5.82
N THR A 543 -5.57 -0.01 4.85
CA THR A 543 -4.67 1.12 5.10
C THR A 543 -5.49 2.38 5.39
N ILE A 544 -4.94 3.33 6.15
CA ILE A 544 -5.65 4.58 6.44
C ILE A 544 -5.69 5.45 5.16
N PRO A 545 -6.84 6.03 4.75
CA PRO A 545 -6.99 6.82 3.52
C PRO A 545 -6.41 8.26 3.62
N TYR A 546 -5.43 8.47 4.49
CA TYR A 546 -4.69 9.72 4.71
C TYR A 546 -3.23 9.38 5.03
N ALA A 547 -2.34 10.29 4.67
CA ALA A 547 -0.99 10.38 5.22
C ALA A 547 -0.93 11.52 6.23
N ILE A 548 0.10 11.52 7.07
CA ILE A 548 0.48 12.69 7.86
C ILE A 548 1.90 13.12 7.54
N MET A 549 2.12 14.43 7.56
CA MET A 549 3.43 15.07 7.50
C MET A 549 3.50 16.06 8.66
N THR A 550 4.71 16.31 9.17
CA THR A 550 4.90 17.35 10.18
C THR A 550 4.87 18.72 9.50
N ASP A 551 4.10 19.64 10.08
CA ASP A 551 3.80 21.00 9.60
C ASP A 551 3.56 21.82 10.86
N ASP A 552 4.62 22.49 11.36
CA ASP A 552 4.67 23.00 12.73
C ASP A 552 3.95 24.35 12.95
N ASP A 553 3.69 25.12 11.88
CA ASP A 553 2.94 26.38 11.94
C ASP A 553 1.59 26.36 11.19
N GLY A 554 1.37 25.42 10.28
CA GLY A 554 0.07 25.17 9.65
C GLY A 554 -0.18 25.93 8.35
N ASP A 555 0.84 26.34 7.59
CA ASP A 555 0.67 27.06 6.32
C ASP A 555 0.34 26.14 5.12
N GLY A 556 0.86 24.90 5.12
CA GLY A 556 0.78 23.97 3.98
C GLY A 556 2.10 23.29 3.62
N LEU A 557 3.24 23.85 4.04
CA LEU A 557 4.57 23.40 3.70
C LEU A 557 5.09 22.54 4.83
N SER A 558 5.11 21.21 4.65
CA SER A 558 5.66 20.30 5.67
C SER A 558 7.11 20.66 6.00
N ASN A 559 7.53 20.52 7.26
CA ASN A 559 8.89 20.80 7.79
C ASN A 559 10.03 20.26 6.90
N ASP A 560 9.82 19.15 6.21
CA ASP A 560 10.80 18.52 5.31
C ASP A 560 10.95 19.25 3.98
N LEU A 561 9.85 19.78 3.44
CA LEU A 561 9.88 20.68 2.28
C LEU A 561 10.48 22.01 2.68
N GLU A 562 10.13 22.56 3.85
CA GLU A 562 10.74 23.79 4.35
C GLU A 562 12.27 23.68 4.44
N ALA A 563 12.79 22.58 4.99
CA ALA A 563 14.23 22.30 5.02
C ALA A 563 14.87 22.15 3.62
N ILE A 564 14.07 21.90 2.57
CA ILE A 564 14.46 21.82 1.15
C ILE A 564 14.34 23.19 0.42
N TYR A 565 13.55 24.13 0.95
CA TYR A 565 13.41 25.50 0.44
C TYR A 565 14.29 26.51 1.20
N GLY A 566 14.59 26.25 2.48
CA GLY A 566 15.37 27.12 3.36
C GLY A 566 14.52 28.02 4.26
N THR A 567 13.21 27.79 4.30
CA THR A 567 12.22 28.51 5.13
C THR A 567 12.30 28.08 6.61
N ASN A 568 11.43 28.64 7.46
CA ASN A 568 11.49 28.52 8.92
C ASN A 568 10.26 27.80 9.51
N PRO A 569 10.38 26.52 9.94
CA PRO A 569 9.28 25.65 10.42
C PRO A 569 8.51 26.03 11.68
N LYS A 570 8.31 27.32 11.96
CA LYS A 570 7.56 27.92 13.09
C LYS A 570 7.01 29.30 12.74
N ASN A 571 6.95 29.65 11.46
CA ASN A 571 6.64 30.97 10.94
C ASN A 571 6.26 30.88 9.45
N SER A 572 4.96 30.72 9.18
CA SER A 572 4.31 30.54 7.88
C SER A 572 4.61 31.57 6.76
N ASP A 573 5.32 32.65 7.08
CA ASP A 573 5.62 33.81 6.23
C ASP A 573 7.09 34.17 6.50
N SER A 574 8.00 33.42 5.89
CA SER A 574 9.43 33.36 6.28
C SER A 574 10.18 34.68 6.09
N ASP A 575 9.78 35.52 5.16
CA ASP A 575 10.40 36.83 4.92
C ASP A 575 9.61 38.05 5.45
N ASN A 576 8.35 37.82 5.89
CA ASN A 576 7.44 38.77 6.51
C ASN A 576 6.85 39.83 5.55
N ASP A 577 6.56 39.46 4.29
CA ASP A 577 5.88 40.32 3.32
C ASP A 577 4.34 40.27 3.37
N GLY A 578 3.77 39.20 3.92
CA GLY A 578 2.33 38.97 4.06
C GLY A 578 1.71 37.89 3.17
N TYR A 579 2.49 37.21 2.33
CA TYR A 579 2.12 35.90 1.75
C TYR A 579 2.56 34.75 2.67
N SER A 580 2.27 33.50 2.29
CA SER A 580 2.75 32.32 3.03
C SER A 580 3.69 31.50 2.16
N ASP A 581 4.64 30.81 2.78
CA ASP A 581 5.71 30.08 2.09
C ASP A 581 5.13 29.08 1.06
N THR A 582 4.03 28.39 1.42
CA THR A 582 3.27 27.52 0.50
C THR A 582 2.69 28.29 -0.69
N GLU A 583 1.98 29.38 -0.44
CA GLU A 583 1.26 30.12 -1.49
C GLU A 583 2.25 30.83 -2.43
N GLU A 584 3.40 31.28 -1.94
CA GLU A 584 4.50 31.80 -2.75
C GLU A 584 5.08 30.75 -3.69
N ILE A 585 5.55 29.62 -3.16
CA ILE A 585 6.14 28.54 -3.97
C ILE A 585 5.14 28.06 -5.04
N LYS A 586 3.87 27.90 -4.66
CA LYS A 586 2.77 27.48 -5.53
C LYS A 586 2.47 28.47 -6.66
N ASN A 587 2.73 29.77 -6.46
CA ASN A 587 2.57 30.80 -7.50
C ASN A 587 3.91 31.18 -8.19
N GLY A 588 5.01 30.52 -7.88
CA GLY A 588 6.33 30.75 -8.50
C GLY A 588 7.11 31.95 -7.93
N TYR A 589 6.88 32.30 -6.67
CA TYR A 589 7.67 33.27 -5.91
C TYR A 589 8.76 32.57 -5.08
N ASP A 590 9.65 33.34 -4.46
CA ASP A 590 10.80 32.88 -3.68
C ASP A 590 10.57 33.24 -2.19
N PRO A 591 10.23 32.28 -1.30
CA PRO A 591 9.70 32.52 0.06
C PRO A 591 10.77 32.97 1.08
N LEU A 592 11.79 33.67 0.59
CA LEU A 592 12.92 34.24 1.31
C LEU A 592 13.26 35.65 0.78
N SER A 593 12.44 36.19 -0.14
CA SER A 593 12.69 37.36 -0.97
C SER A 593 11.39 38.16 -1.26
N PRO A 594 11.05 39.18 -0.43
CA PRO A 594 9.72 39.82 -0.43
C PRO A 594 9.20 40.25 -1.81
N ALA A 595 7.89 40.11 -2.03
CA ALA A 595 7.27 40.24 -3.33
C ALA A 595 7.65 41.54 -4.08
N PRO A 596 7.93 41.47 -5.39
CA PRO A 596 7.61 40.37 -6.31
C PRO A 596 8.82 39.46 -6.63
N GLY A 597 9.55 38.96 -5.62
CA GLY A 597 10.66 38.02 -5.82
C GLY A 597 10.21 36.71 -6.49
N LYS A 598 10.53 36.52 -7.78
CA LYS A 598 10.18 35.31 -8.52
C LYS A 598 11.29 34.26 -8.45
N THR A 599 10.92 33.00 -8.30
CA THR A 599 11.85 31.87 -8.38
C THR A 599 11.96 31.33 -9.81
N GLU A 600 13.15 30.88 -10.20
CA GLU A 600 13.38 30.14 -11.46
C GLU A 600 13.28 28.61 -11.25
N ARG A 601 12.89 28.16 -10.05
CA ARG A 601 12.72 26.75 -9.69
C ARG A 601 11.39 26.20 -10.22
N GLU A 602 11.44 25.37 -11.25
CA GLU A 602 10.34 24.46 -11.58
C GLU A 602 10.16 23.42 -10.45
N LEU A 603 8.91 23.14 -10.08
CA LEU A 603 8.56 22.13 -9.09
C LEU A 603 8.69 20.73 -9.69
N SER A 604 9.26 19.79 -8.93
CA SER A 604 9.24 18.38 -9.33
C SER A 604 7.85 17.75 -9.16
N PRO A 605 7.54 16.63 -9.84
CA PRO A 605 6.25 15.93 -9.71
C PRO A 605 5.82 15.63 -8.26
N VAL A 606 6.79 15.32 -7.40
CA VAL A 606 6.55 15.11 -5.96
C VAL A 606 6.12 16.41 -5.27
N GLU A 607 6.80 17.51 -5.55
CA GLU A 607 6.44 18.82 -4.99
C GLU A 607 5.09 19.30 -5.51
N HIS A 608 4.77 19.09 -6.80
CA HIS A 608 3.43 19.34 -7.34
C HIS A 608 2.36 18.55 -6.59
N ALA A 609 2.59 17.25 -6.31
CA ALA A 609 1.62 16.42 -5.60
C ALA A 609 1.44 16.82 -4.12
N LEU A 610 2.50 17.23 -3.43
CA LEU A 610 2.44 17.70 -2.04
C LEU A 610 1.80 19.10 -1.93
N ILE A 611 2.34 20.10 -2.65
CA ILE A 611 1.99 21.53 -2.50
C ILE A 611 0.58 21.82 -3.02
N ASN A 612 0.13 21.13 -4.08
CA ASN A 612 -1.27 21.24 -4.52
C ASN A 612 -2.24 20.34 -3.72
N TYR A 613 -1.76 19.70 -2.65
CA TYR A 613 -2.54 18.85 -1.76
C TYR A 613 -3.25 17.69 -2.50
N THR A 614 -2.60 17.18 -3.55
CA THR A 614 -3.10 16.09 -4.38
C THR A 614 -3.20 14.80 -3.55
N ARG A 615 -4.17 13.94 -3.86
CA ARG A 615 -4.32 12.65 -3.16
C ARG A 615 -3.16 11.72 -3.51
N ILE A 616 -2.30 11.39 -2.54
CA ILE A 616 -1.13 10.52 -2.79
C ILE A 616 -1.45 9.03 -2.62
N GLU A 617 -0.95 8.21 -3.53
CA GLU A 617 -1.00 6.74 -3.44
C GLU A 617 -0.04 6.20 -2.38
N GLN A 618 -0.15 4.90 -2.10
CA GLN A 618 0.58 4.21 -1.04
C GLN A 618 1.48 3.10 -1.62
N PRO A 619 2.81 3.12 -1.38
CA PRO A 619 3.73 2.09 -1.89
C PRO A 619 3.53 0.69 -1.30
N VAL A 620 2.63 0.51 -0.31
CA VAL A 620 2.13 -0.83 0.07
C VAL A 620 1.44 -1.50 -1.13
N SER A 621 0.56 -0.77 -1.82
CA SER A 621 -0.40 -1.32 -2.79
C SER A 621 -0.22 -0.83 -4.22
N SER A 622 0.48 0.30 -4.46
CA SER A 622 0.83 0.82 -5.79
C SER A 622 2.34 0.88 -6.01
N GLY A 623 2.80 1.33 -7.18
CA GLY A 623 4.20 1.52 -7.54
C GLY A 623 4.93 0.27 -8.06
N THR A 624 5.82 0.46 -9.03
CA THR A 624 6.72 -0.59 -9.51
C THR A 624 7.91 -0.74 -8.55
N THR A 625 8.18 -1.95 -8.07
CA THR A 625 9.35 -2.20 -7.21
C THR A 625 10.64 -2.09 -8.03
N SER A 626 11.47 -1.11 -7.73
CA SER A 626 12.66 -0.74 -8.49
C SER A 626 13.95 -1.06 -7.72
N PRO A 627 14.98 -1.67 -8.35
CA PRO A 627 16.25 -1.95 -7.69
C PRO A 627 17.11 -0.68 -7.45
N ALA A 628 16.74 0.46 -8.03
CA ALA A 628 17.36 1.76 -7.71
C ALA A 628 16.88 2.32 -6.36
N PHE A 629 15.69 1.91 -5.90
CA PHE A 629 15.06 2.36 -4.67
C PHE A 629 15.29 1.35 -3.54
N ALA A 630 15.98 1.74 -2.49
CA ALA A 630 16.29 0.86 -1.36
C ALA A 630 16.48 1.63 -0.05
N ILE A 631 15.82 1.21 1.03
CA ILE A 631 16.23 1.59 2.38
C ILE A 631 17.31 0.60 2.82
N SER A 632 18.52 1.10 3.07
CA SER A 632 19.71 0.29 3.32
C SER A 632 19.91 -0.04 4.80
N ARG A 633 19.52 0.86 5.70
CA ARG A 633 19.61 0.68 7.17
C ARG A 633 18.70 1.64 7.93
N VAL A 634 18.35 1.24 9.15
CA VAL A 634 17.78 2.10 10.19
C VAL A 634 18.69 2.01 11.41
N GLU A 635 19.16 3.14 11.92
CA GLU A 635 20.05 3.22 13.09
C GLU A 635 19.46 4.21 14.10
N ASN A 636 19.43 3.85 15.38
CA ASN A 636 19.06 4.79 16.45
C ASN A 636 20.15 5.88 16.53
N SER A 637 19.76 7.15 16.60
CA SER A 637 20.74 8.25 16.63
C SER A 637 21.44 8.29 18.00
N GLU A 638 22.77 8.25 18.01
CA GLU A 638 23.58 8.34 19.24
C GLU A 638 23.79 9.79 19.73
N GLN A 639 23.42 10.79 18.91
CA GLN A 639 23.69 12.21 19.17
C GLN A 639 22.39 13.04 19.32
N ASP A 640 21.33 12.67 18.61
CA ASP A 640 20.00 13.27 18.68
C ASP A 640 18.99 12.24 19.20
N THR A 641 17.87 12.69 19.78
CA THR A 641 16.74 11.78 20.03
C THR A 641 16.09 11.42 18.71
N GLY A 642 16.13 10.14 18.30
CA GLY A 642 15.45 9.72 17.07
C GLY A 642 16.00 8.47 16.38
N TYR A 643 15.58 8.29 15.13
CA TYR A 643 16.00 7.21 14.24
C TYR A 643 16.49 7.78 12.90
N SER A 644 17.69 7.38 12.48
CA SER A 644 18.21 7.72 11.16
C SER A 644 17.91 6.60 10.15
N LEU A 645 17.31 6.96 9.02
CA LEU A 645 17.05 6.09 7.88
C LEU A 645 17.99 6.48 6.75
N HIS A 646 18.63 5.49 6.12
CA HIS A 646 19.59 5.71 5.04
C HIS A 646 19.24 4.82 3.86
N GLY A 647 19.39 5.33 2.64
CA GLY A 647 19.02 4.57 1.45
C GLY A 647 19.52 5.13 0.12
N LYS A 648 18.93 4.61 -0.94
CA LYS A 648 19.11 5.04 -2.33
C LYS A 648 17.77 5.24 -3.04
N ALA A 649 17.78 6.13 -4.03
CA ALA A 649 16.76 6.33 -5.05
C ALA A 649 17.41 7.02 -6.27
N THR A 650 16.61 7.60 -7.17
CA THR A 650 17.09 8.40 -8.31
C THR A 650 18.00 9.56 -7.86
N PRO A 651 19.16 9.83 -8.52
CA PRO A 651 20.07 10.93 -8.14
C PRO A 651 19.50 12.34 -8.34
N ASN A 652 19.83 13.24 -7.41
CA ASN A 652 19.40 14.64 -7.34
C ASN A 652 17.87 14.89 -7.34
N SER A 653 17.04 13.85 -7.12
CA SER A 653 15.58 13.97 -7.06
C SER A 653 15.07 14.16 -5.63
N ILE A 654 13.81 14.60 -5.51
CA ILE A 654 13.06 14.52 -4.26
C ILE A 654 12.30 13.18 -4.25
N VAL A 655 12.24 12.52 -3.10
CA VAL A 655 11.53 11.25 -2.88
C VAL A 655 10.84 11.24 -1.51
N LEU A 656 9.81 10.40 -1.41
CA LEU A 656 9.00 10.24 -0.20
C LEU A 656 9.41 8.97 0.55
N ILE A 657 9.68 9.10 1.85
CA ILE A 657 9.84 7.98 2.77
C ILE A 657 8.51 7.80 3.52
N TYR A 658 7.83 6.69 3.27
CA TYR A 658 6.60 6.33 3.96
C TYR A 658 6.94 5.40 5.12
N VAL A 659 6.62 5.78 6.36
CA VAL A 659 6.81 4.96 7.58
C VAL A 659 5.44 4.52 8.09
N TYR A 660 5.16 3.21 7.98
CA TYR A 660 3.87 2.61 8.34
C TYR A 660 3.90 1.93 9.72
N SER A 661 2.97 2.34 10.58
CA SER A 661 2.33 1.47 11.58
C SER A 661 0.94 1.09 11.09
N GLU A 662 0.04 2.06 11.03
CA GLU A 662 -1.34 1.92 10.53
C GLU A 662 -1.72 3.14 9.67
N MET A 663 -1.55 4.35 10.22
CA MET A 663 -1.45 5.58 9.43
C MET A 663 0.00 5.76 8.94
N PRO A 664 0.24 6.07 7.65
CA PRO A 664 1.57 6.39 7.16
C PRO A 664 1.99 7.81 7.56
N LEU A 665 3.14 7.91 8.22
CA LEU A 665 3.95 9.12 8.24
C LEU A 665 4.69 9.23 6.91
N VAL A 666 4.59 10.37 6.23
CA VAL A 666 5.31 10.65 4.99
C VAL A 666 6.35 11.73 5.27
N LEU A 667 7.59 11.42 4.93
CA LEU A 667 8.76 12.28 5.11
C LEU A 667 9.35 12.59 3.73
N THR A 668 9.82 13.81 3.51
CA THR A 668 10.37 14.23 2.22
C THR A 668 11.89 14.34 2.30
N VAL A 669 12.61 13.75 1.34
CA VAL A 669 14.08 13.84 1.29
C VAL A 669 14.58 14.08 -0.12
N LYS A 670 15.63 14.91 -0.23
CA LYS A 670 16.37 15.13 -1.48
C LYS A 670 17.60 14.21 -1.52
N THR A 671 17.79 13.52 -2.64
CA THR A 671 18.94 12.64 -2.86
C THR A 671 20.18 13.42 -3.30
N ASP A 672 21.36 12.85 -3.04
CA ASP A 672 22.63 13.36 -3.55
C ASP A 672 22.89 12.97 -5.02
N ALA A 673 24.04 13.39 -5.55
CA ALA A 673 24.44 13.14 -6.93
C ALA A 673 24.76 11.66 -7.25
N ASP A 674 24.92 10.81 -6.24
CA ASP A 674 25.10 9.35 -6.34
C ASP A 674 23.79 8.59 -5.99
N GLY A 675 22.68 9.32 -5.80
CA GLY A 675 21.37 8.79 -5.44
C GLY A 675 21.22 8.34 -3.99
N ASN A 676 22.18 8.62 -3.11
CA ASN A 676 22.03 8.31 -1.68
C ASN A 676 21.14 9.33 -1.00
N TRP A 677 20.53 8.93 0.11
CA TRP A 677 19.84 9.83 1.04
C TRP A 677 20.01 9.36 2.49
N SER A 678 19.93 10.31 3.42
CA SER A 678 19.94 10.09 4.87
C SER A 678 18.94 11.05 5.49
N TYR A 679 18.02 10.54 6.30
CA TYR A 679 17.00 11.31 7.00
C TYR A 679 17.05 10.98 8.50
N ILE A 680 16.89 11.97 9.37
CA ILE A 680 16.84 11.77 10.83
C ILE A 680 15.42 12.08 11.30
N VAL A 681 14.67 11.05 11.68
CA VAL A 681 13.38 11.19 12.35
C VAL A 681 13.66 11.63 13.78
N THR A 682 13.63 12.95 14.02
CA THR A 682 13.71 13.58 15.34
C THR A 682 12.54 13.24 16.25
N ASP A 683 11.45 12.81 15.62
CA ASP A 683 10.17 12.57 16.26
C ASP A 683 10.12 11.14 16.80
N ASP A 684 9.91 11.00 18.11
CA ASP A 684 9.97 9.71 18.81
C ASP A 684 8.83 8.80 18.31
N LEU A 685 9.17 7.72 17.58
CA LEU A 685 8.18 6.81 16.99
C LEU A 685 7.46 5.96 18.06
N THR A 686 6.24 5.50 17.78
CA THR A 686 5.48 4.59 18.67
C THR A 686 6.18 3.24 18.84
N ASP A 687 6.17 2.65 20.05
CA ASP A 687 6.83 1.35 20.28
C ASP A 687 6.09 0.24 19.55
N GLY A 688 6.79 -0.49 18.66
CA GLY A 688 6.14 -1.49 17.81
C GLY A 688 6.97 -1.88 16.59
N LYS A 689 6.37 -2.70 15.72
CA LYS A 689 6.91 -3.01 14.39
C LYS A 689 6.46 -1.93 13.41
N HIS A 690 7.42 -1.25 12.81
CA HIS A 690 7.20 -0.31 11.70
C HIS A 690 7.63 -0.94 10.39
N THR A 691 7.13 -0.46 9.25
CA THR A 691 7.65 -0.82 7.92
C THR A 691 7.80 0.42 7.06
N ALA A 692 8.99 0.65 6.53
CA ALA A 692 9.28 1.79 5.68
C ALA A 692 9.43 1.41 4.20
N TYR A 693 9.06 2.36 3.32
CA TYR A 693 9.32 2.35 1.88
C TYR A 693 9.92 3.70 1.49
N VAL A 694 10.81 3.71 0.49
CA VAL A 694 11.13 4.94 -0.26
C VAL A 694 10.50 4.85 -1.64
N ALA A 695 9.83 5.91 -2.09
CA ALA A 695 9.05 5.93 -3.31
C ALA A 695 9.02 7.32 -3.95
N VAL A 696 8.58 7.38 -5.20
CA VAL A 696 8.37 8.62 -5.95
C VAL A 696 6.96 8.61 -6.56
N VAL A 697 6.32 9.78 -6.54
CA VAL A 697 4.99 10.00 -7.12
C VAL A 697 5.06 10.91 -8.34
N ASP A 698 4.09 10.79 -9.25
CA ASP A 698 3.84 11.79 -10.29
C ASP A 698 2.99 12.97 -9.76
N ASP A 699 2.77 13.99 -10.60
CA ASP A 699 1.99 15.20 -10.33
C ASP A 699 0.55 14.91 -9.84
N TYR A 700 0.01 13.73 -10.18
CA TYR A 700 -1.31 13.25 -9.79
C TYR A 700 -1.29 12.42 -8.49
N GLY A 701 -0.15 12.38 -7.80
CA GLY A 701 0.06 11.67 -6.55
C GLY A 701 0.23 10.15 -6.71
N LYS A 702 0.28 9.62 -7.93
CA LYS A 702 0.36 8.18 -8.20
C LYS A 702 1.79 7.68 -7.98
N VAL A 703 1.98 6.56 -7.26
CA VAL A 703 3.32 6.00 -7.06
C VAL A 703 3.79 5.33 -8.34
N THR A 704 4.93 5.78 -8.87
CA THR A 704 5.51 5.26 -10.12
C THR A 704 6.59 4.21 -9.83
N GLU A 705 7.58 4.55 -9.01
CA GLU A 705 8.61 3.63 -8.51
C GLU A 705 8.68 3.60 -6.97
N LYS A 706 9.05 2.44 -6.40
CA LYS A 706 9.22 2.22 -4.96
C LYS A 706 10.32 1.22 -4.63
N SER A 707 10.79 1.23 -3.38
CA SER A 707 11.65 0.20 -2.82
C SER A 707 10.89 -1.07 -2.45
N ASN A 708 11.64 -2.15 -2.17
CA ASN A 708 11.14 -3.21 -1.29
C ASN A 708 10.85 -2.65 0.12
N PRO A 709 9.91 -3.24 0.88
CA PRO A 709 9.65 -2.85 2.26
C PRO A 709 10.83 -3.18 3.18
N LEU A 710 11.15 -2.28 4.10
CA LEU A 710 12.05 -2.54 5.23
C LEU A 710 11.25 -2.51 6.55
N SER A 711 10.98 -3.68 7.14
CA SER A 711 10.44 -3.75 8.49
C SER A 711 11.53 -3.54 9.54
N PHE A 712 11.25 -2.71 10.54
CA PHE A 712 12.10 -2.48 11.70
C PHE A 712 11.25 -2.46 12.99
N PHE A 713 11.87 -2.38 14.16
CA PHE A 713 11.16 -2.37 15.44
C PHE A 713 11.67 -1.24 16.34
N VAL A 714 10.74 -0.41 16.83
CA VAL A 714 10.98 0.71 17.73
C VAL A 714 10.75 0.26 19.17
N ARG A 715 11.74 0.48 20.05
CA ARG A 715 11.60 0.31 21.51
C ARG A 715 12.34 1.43 22.22
N GLN A 716 11.68 2.11 23.16
CA GLN A 716 12.40 2.87 24.17
C GLN A 716 13.35 1.96 24.94
N ALA A 717 14.62 2.37 25.01
CA ALA A 717 15.60 1.81 25.92
C ALA A 717 15.27 2.24 27.35
N ARG A 718 14.22 1.66 27.94
CA ARG A 718 13.94 1.86 29.37
C ARG A 718 15.19 1.47 30.16
N ALA A 719 15.66 2.38 31.01
CA ALA A 719 16.70 2.06 31.97
C ALA A 719 16.07 1.10 32.99
N ALA A 720 16.21 -0.21 32.74
CA ALA A 720 15.77 -1.24 33.66
C ALA A 720 16.36 -0.93 35.03
N THR A 721 15.49 -0.63 36.00
CA THR A 721 15.92 -0.41 37.39
C THR A 721 16.67 -1.65 37.87
N LEU A 722 17.47 -1.56 38.94
CA LEU A 722 18.13 -2.77 39.45
C LEU A 722 17.11 -3.86 39.84
N GLU A 723 15.89 -3.48 40.24
CA GLU A 723 14.78 -4.41 40.42
C GLU A 723 14.25 -4.97 39.10
N GLU A 724 14.02 -4.17 38.05
CA GLU A 724 13.65 -4.71 36.72
C GLU A 724 14.73 -5.60 36.13
N PHE A 725 16.01 -5.28 36.29
CA PHE A 725 17.11 -6.14 35.82
C PHE A 725 17.09 -7.49 36.56
N LEU A 726 17.03 -7.47 37.90
CA LEU A 726 16.91 -8.67 38.74
C LEU A 726 15.59 -9.46 38.55
N ASN A 727 14.57 -8.84 37.95
CA ASN A 727 13.30 -9.47 37.60
C ASN A 727 13.16 -9.82 36.10
N SER A 728 14.11 -9.44 35.25
CA SER A 728 14.08 -9.65 33.78
C SER A 728 15.07 -10.71 33.30
N GLU A 729 16.11 -11.04 34.08
CA GLU A 729 16.54 -12.45 34.09
C GLU A 729 15.33 -13.31 34.44
N THR A 730 15.06 -14.31 33.61
CA THR A 730 13.78 -15.00 33.64
C THR A 730 13.62 -15.73 34.98
N ARG A 731 12.72 -15.25 35.84
CA ARG A 731 11.96 -16.13 36.72
C ARG A 731 11.11 -17.04 35.86
N VAL A 732 11.77 -18.05 35.31
CA VAL A 732 11.19 -19.38 35.26
C VAL A 732 10.96 -19.70 36.73
N GLU A 733 9.74 -19.46 37.22
CA GLU A 733 9.21 -20.29 38.28
C GLU A 733 9.07 -21.70 37.71
N ILE A 734 10.23 -22.36 37.61
CA ILE A 734 10.29 -23.77 37.91
C ILE A 734 9.62 -23.84 39.27
N GLU A 735 8.42 -24.41 39.32
CA GLU A 735 7.87 -24.93 40.56
C GLU A 735 8.83 -26.03 40.99
N THR A 736 9.97 -25.63 41.59
CA THR A 736 10.87 -26.57 42.21
C THR A 736 10.07 -27.14 43.34
N LYS A 737 9.62 -28.38 43.14
CA LYS A 737 9.03 -29.25 44.15
C LYS A 737 10.10 -29.65 45.17
N SER A 738 10.80 -28.64 45.71
CA SER A 738 11.94 -28.68 46.62
C SER A 738 11.51 -29.05 48.06
N ASN A 739 10.46 -29.86 48.14
CA ASN A 739 9.95 -30.51 49.34
C ASN A 739 10.28 -32.01 49.31
N SER A 740 11.50 -32.38 48.88
CA SER A 740 11.97 -33.78 48.97
C SER A 740 13.48 -34.01 49.18
N LEU A 741 14.35 -33.00 49.04
CA LEU A 741 15.80 -33.20 49.31
C LEU A 741 16.32 -32.40 50.50
N LEU A 742 16.21 -31.07 50.53
CA LEU A 742 16.73 -30.29 51.67
C LEU A 742 16.09 -30.70 53.01
N ARG A 743 14.77 -30.98 53.03
CA ARG A 743 14.09 -31.52 54.22
C ARG A 743 14.64 -32.89 54.64
N TYR A 744 14.94 -33.78 53.69
CA TYR A 744 15.51 -35.10 53.99
C TYR A 744 16.97 -35.02 54.47
N TYR A 745 17.78 -34.11 53.93
CA TYR A 745 19.13 -33.85 54.43
C TYR A 745 19.14 -33.23 55.83
N ILE A 746 18.21 -32.33 56.15
CA ILE A 746 18.05 -31.78 57.51
C ILE A 746 17.58 -32.89 58.48
N ILE A 747 16.57 -33.69 58.11
CA ILE A 747 16.05 -34.78 58.97
C ILE A 747 17.10 -35.88 59.20
N SER A 748 17.83 -36.30 58.16
CA SER A 748 18.91 -37.29 58.29
C SER A 748 20.12 -36.74 59.06
N GLY A 749 20.50 -35.48 58.85
CA GLY A 749 21.54 -34.80 59.63
C GLY A 749 21.20 -34.74 61.12
N ILE A 750 19.98 -34.34 61.46
CA ILE A 750 19.46 -34.39 62.84
C ILE A 750 19.47 -35.83 63.36
N GLY A 751 19.03 -36.81 62.57
CA GLY A 751 19.06 -38.23 62.92
C GLY A 751 20.46 -38.74 63.29
N VAL A 752 21.47 -38.42 62.48
CA VAL A 752 22.88 -38.78 62.74
C VAL A 752 23.39 -38.11 64.02
N ILE A 753 23.07 -36.83 64.25
CA ILE A 753 23.43 -36.11 65.48
C ILE A 753 22.76 -36.75 66.72
N CYS A 754 21.48 -37.09 66.64
CA CYS A 754 20.76 -37.78 67.72
C CYS A 754 21.35 -39.18 68.01
N ILE A 755 21.74 -39.94 66.98
CA ILE A 755 22.42 -41.23 67.15
C ILE A 755 23.80 -41.04 67.82
N ALA A 756 24.59 -40.05 67.38
CA ALA A 756 25.89 -39.75 67.98
C ALA A 756 25.78 -39.33 69.45
N LEU A 757 24.81 -38.46 69.79
CA LEU A 757 24.52 -38.07 71.18
C LEU A 757 23.99 -39.23 72.02
N GLY A 758 23.16 -40.11 71.45
CA GLY A 758 22.68 -41.33 72.11
C GLY A 758 23.81 -42.32 72.41
N LEU A 759 24.72 -42.55 71.46
CA LEU A 759 25.90 -43.38 71.66
C LEU A 759 26.88 -42.77 72.68
N PHE A 760 27.10 -41.45 72.64
CA PHE A 760 27.93 -40.75 73.61
C PHE A 760 27.33 -40.82 75.03
N GLY A 761 26.02 -40.58 75.17
CA GLY A 761 25.29 -40.77 76.42
C GLY A 761 25.35 -42.21 76.93
N PHE A 762 25.24 -43.20 76.05
CA PHE A 762 25.40 -44.62 76.40
C PHE A 762 26.83 -44.97 76.84
N MET A 763 27.86 -44.38 76.22
CA MET A 763 29.25 -44.53 76.69
C MET A 763 29.46 -43.91 78.07
N LEU A 764 28.92 -42.70 78.31
CA LEU A 764 28.96 -42.07 79.64
C LEU A 764 28.21 -42.89 80.68
N PHE A 765 27.03 -43.45 80.33
CA PHE A 765 26.26 -44.30 81.22
C PHE A 765 26.97 -45.62 81.52
N ARG A 766 27.62 -46.28 80.54
CA ARG A 766 28.48 -47.45 80.79
C ARG A 766 29.65 -47.09 81.70
N ARG A 767 30.27 -45.93 81.52
CA ARG A 767 31.38 -45.43 82.34
C ARG A 767 30.96 -45.16 83.79
N GLN A 768 29.78 -44.57 84.00
CA GLN A 768 29.19 -44.44 85.34
C GLN A 768 28.85 -45.82 85.95
N ARG A 769 28.27 -46.74 85.18
CA ARG A 769 27.90 -48.08 85.68
C ARG A 769 29.10 -48.94 86.07
N GLN A 770 30.25 -48.77 85.41
CA GLN A 770 31.52 -49.37 85.84
C GLN A 770 32.06 -48.72 87.13
N SER A 771 31.73 -47.46 87.41
CA SER A 771 32.09 -46.76 88.65
C SER A 771 31.17 -47.06 89.83
N SER A 772 30.19 -47.96 89.69
CA SER A 772 29.35 -48.49 90.79
C SER A 772 29.61 -49.98 91.08
N HIS A 773 30.72 -50.51 90.59
CA HIS A 773 31.22 -51.86 90.90
C HIS A 773 32.69 -51.83 91.40
N VAL A 774 33.05 -50.73 92.07
CA VAL A 774 34.27 -50.50 92.85
C VAL A 774 33.84 -49.95 94.21
#